data_AF-A0A5Q3L8Z1-F1
#
_entry.id   AF-A0A5Q3L8Z1-F1
#
_cell.length_a   1.000
_cell.length_b   1.000
_cell.length_c   1.000
_cell.angle_alpha   90.00
_cell.angle_beta   90.00
_cell.angle_gamma   90.00
#
_symmetry.space_group_name_H-M   'P 1'
#
loop_
_entity.id
_entity.type
_entity.pdbx_description
1 polymer ?
#
loop_
_entity_poly.entity_id
_entity_poly.type
_entity_poly.pdbx_seq_one_letter_code
_entity_poly.pdbx_strand_id
1 'polypeptide(L)'
;MKKPKKMIDRPYHLTEGDVLSELKKMPPNVYDGGLCDPPYGLGFMGKKWDENVPGIEVWREMLRVMKPGAYLLAFGSPKTFHRLMCHIEDAGWEVMETICWLYGEGFPKSNGFSKRIRRYRGHSKTARRFQGYGTSLKPAWEPIVLAMKPVHGSYANNAVVFGNGGLNIDECRIGTNGGTNRSHQAPYPRTEDGRENRRQWARSGHSVEPNGKGRWPANLLLDDEAARVLDEQSGWSQSSKGRRRKAGSLPGNGRTMGHFHLRLDGEGGYDDEGGASRFFYVAKASGKERDGNDHPSLKPVELCKYLARLILPPKRDTPRCLLVPFSGSGSEMIGANIAGWDHVRGIEKNKKYIDIARERLRNRDYSNESSKQDRTKRIGPPLRINTITKGDCAKVIPRVPDKSVNLVLCSPPYPEKRGDKYPTVSERNYPAWTARWMDELKTKLNDDGNVLIVIDHVVKDGVISDFLLRTQLFLRESGWNQHMPQKWFKVNGPPLGHTSWPRHCYEEILWFSRTTKPFCDPWAIGTHSENLSVGNYRQSDWTNGDKPKKEGTARTTDVFSVPVGGNTGIDHPAMYPQALCEALIKTFCPEGGTVLDCFAGSGTTLLAAQSAGRNFYGIDVMKKYVDLARRRLDEIDSQVA
;
A
#
# COMPACT_ATOMS: atom_id res chain seq x y z
N MET A 1 -12.67 -34.41 -10.70
CA MET A 1 -13.62 -33.29 -10.46
C MET A 1 -12.98 -32.28 -9.51
N LYS A 2 -12.56 -31.10 -10.02
CA LYS A 2 -12.03 -30.03 -9.16
C LYS A 2 -13.20 -29.39 -8.40
N LYS A 3 -13.13 -29.35 -7.06
CA LYS A 3 -14.12 -28.66 -6.21
C LYS A 3 -14.24 -27.19 -6.65
N PRO A 4 -15.46 -26.64 -6.81
CA PRO A 4 -15.65 -25.27 -7.23
C PRO A 4 -15.06 -24.32 -6.18
N LYS A 5 -14.24 -23.35 -6.61
CA LYS A 5 -13.83 -22.22 -5.77
C LYS A 5 -15.11 -21.48 -5.36
N LYS A 6 -15.48 -21.52 -4.09
CA LYS A 6 -16.65 -20.81 -3.56
C LYS A 6 -16.52 -19.32 -3.89
N MET A 7 -17.42 -18.82 -4.73
CA MET A 7 -17.70 -17.41 -4.91
C MET A 7 -18.06 -16.81 -3.54
N ILE A 8 -17.44 -15.70 -3.16
CA ILE A 8 -18.00 -14.81 -2.14
C ILE A 8 -18.92 -13.84 -2.91
N ASP A 9 -20.10 -14.30 -3.27
CA ASP A 9 -21.16 -13.45 -3.80
C ASP A 9 -21.87 -12.83 -2.59
N ARG A 10 -21.23 -11.81 -1.98
CA ARG A 10 -21.83 -11.12 -0.83
C ARG A 10 -22.72 -9.99 -1.34
N PRO A 11 -24.01 -9.99 -0.98
CA PRO A 11 -24.96 -9.01 -1.48
C PRO A 11 -24.63 -7.61 -0.97
N TYR A 12 -24.23 -6.72 -1.88
CA TYR A 12 -24.20 -5.28 -1.64
C TYR A 12 -25.35 -4.59 -2.37
N HIS A 13 -25.81 -3.47 -1.82
CA HIS A 13 -26.82 -2.63 -2.45
C HIS A 13 -26.34 -1.18 -2.42
N LEU A 14 -26.29 -0.52 -3.57
CA LEU A 14 -25.87 0.88 -3.67
C LEU A 14 -27.02 1.70 -4.27
N THR A 15 -27.54 2.64 -3.48
CA THR A 15 -28.66 3.51 -3.83
C THR A 15 -28.14 4.90 -4.25
N GLU A 16 -28.62 5.40 -5.39
CA GLU A 16 -28.43 6.79 -5.82
C GLU A 16 -29.48 7.67 -5.14
N GLY A 17 -29.05 8.59 -4.27
CA GLY A 17 -30.00 9.45 -3.58
C GLY A 17 -29.38 10.33 -2.49
N ASP A 18 -30.19 11.25 -1.99
CA ASP A 18 -29.87 12.05 -0.83
C ASP A 18 -29.99 11.21 0.45
N VAL A 19 -28.95 11.20 1.29
CA VAL A 19 -28.85 10.31 2.46
C VAL A 19 -30.07 10.45 3.38
N LEU A 20 -30.49 11.68 3.73
CA LEU A 20 -31.63 11.87 4.62
C LEU A 20 -32.92 11.34 4.00
N SER A 21 -33.11 11.59 2.71
CA SER A 21 -34.30 11.17 1.98
C SER A 21 -34.38 9.65 1.86
N GLU A 22 -33.26 8.97 1.63
CA GLU A 22 -33.21 7.52 1.55
C GLU A 22 -33.36 6.85 2.92
N LEU A 23 -32.77 7.42 3.98
CA LEU A 23 -32.92 6.89 5.34
C LEU A 23 -34.39 6.88 5.79
N LYS A 24 -35.15 7.94 5.50
CA LYS A 24 -36.59 8.03 5.84
C LYS A 24 -37.44 6.91 5.23
N LYS A 25 -37.02 6.35 4.09
CA LYS A 25 -37.71 5.24 3.42
C LYS A 25 -37.39 3.88 4.03
N MET A 26 -36.34 3.79 4.84
CA MET A 26 -35.89 2.53 5.43
C MET A 26 -36.67 2.18 6.69
N PRO A 27 -37.01 0.91 6.91
CA PRO A 27 -37.64 0.47 8.16
C PRO A 27 -36.69 0.61 9.36
N PRO A 28 -37.24 0.78 10.57
CA PRO A 28 -36.45 0.88 11.80
C PRO A 28 -35.76 -0.45 12.16
N ASN A 29 -34.69 -0.38 12.96
CA ASN A 29 -34.03 -1.55 13.58
C ASN A 29 -33.57 -2.66 12.61
N VAL A 30 -32.99 -2.31 11.47
CA VAL A 30 -32.47 -3.26 10.47
C VAL A 30 -30.97 -3.46 10.57
N TYR A 31 -30.21 -2.39 10.74
CA TYR A 31 -28.75 -2.42 10.59
C TYR A 31 -28.05 -2.68 11.93
N ASP A 32 -26.95 -3.43 11.88
CA ASP A 32 -26.15 -3.80 13.05
C ASP A 32 -24.93 -2.89 13.25
N GLY A 33 -24.64 -2.03 12.27
CA GLY A 33 -23.63 -1.00 12.41
C GLY A 33 -23.63 0.00 11.26
N GLY A 34 -22.94 1.12 11.48
CA GLY A 34 -22.72 2.18 10.51
C GLY A 34 -21.23 2.52 10.38
N LEU A 35 -20.76 2.74 9.15
CA LEU A 35 -19.40 3.22 8.85
C LEU A 35 -19.48 4.27 7.72
N CYS A 36 -19.02 5.50 7.95
CA CYS A 36 -19.12 6.55 6.94
C CYS A 36 -18.04 7.63 7.02
N ASP A 37 -17.74 8.20 5.85
CA ASP A 37 -16.94 9.42 5.66
C ASP A 37 -17.85 10.60 5.24
N PRO A 38 -18.56 11.24 6.20
CA PRO A 38 -19.51 12.30 5.89
C PRO A 38 -18.82 13.58 5.40
N PRO A 39 -19.56 14.52 4.79
CA PRO A 39 -19.09 15.89 4.58
C PRO A 39 -18.57 16.52 5.88
N TYR A 40 -17.46 17.25 5.80
CA TYR A 40 -16.74 17.80 6.95
C TYR A 40 -17.10 19.25 7.26
N GLY A 41 -17.85 19.95 6.41
CA GLY A 41 -18.21 21.34 6.66
C GLY A 41 -17.04 22.31 6.52
N LEU A 42 -16.10 22.04 5.61
CA LEU A 42 -14.93 22.89 5.36
C LEU A 42 -15.09 23.79 4.13
N GLY A 43 -16.18 23.66 3.38
CA GLY A 43 -16.38 24.31 2.09
C GLY A 43 -15.28 23.95 1.09
N PHE A 44 -14.82 22.69 1.10
CA PHE A 44 -13.62 22.27 0.36
C PHE A 44 -13.73 22.61 -1.14
N MET A 45 -12.77 23.41 -1.62
CA MET A 45 -12.74 23.95 -2.99
C MET A 45 -14.01 24.70 -3.43
N GLY A 46 -14.77 25.29 -2.49
CA GLY A 46 -16.03 25.98 -2.78
C GLY A 46 -17.16 25.05 -3.20
N LYS A 47 -17.04 23.73 -2.96
CA LYS A 47 -18.08 22.76 -3.27
C LYS A 47 -19.18 22.81 -2.19
N LYS A 48 -20.41 23.13 -2.61
CA LYS A 48 -21.59 23.26 -1.72
C LYS A 48 -21.90 22.01 -0.88
N TRP A 49 -21.52 20.82 -1.34
CA TRP A 49 -21.81 19.58 -0.60
C TRP A 49 -20.98 19.41 0.69
N ASP A 50 -19.86 20.15 0.82
CA ASP A 50 -18.98 20.13 2.01
C ASP A 50 -19.12 21.41 2.85
N GLU A 51 -20.20 22.16 2.69
CA GLU A 51 -20.38 23.45 3.39
C GLU A 51 -20.68 23.27 4.88
N ASN A 52 -21.39 22.21 5.26
CA ASN A 52 -21.72 21.87 6.65
C ASN A 52 -21.52 20.38 6.92
N VAL A 53 -21.26 20.03 8.19
CA VAL A 53 -21.38 18.64 8.66
C VAL A 53 -22.85 18.21 8.62
N PRO A 54 -23.17 16.91 8.45
CA PRO A 54 -24.56 16.45 8.47
C PRO A 54 -25.29 16.88 9.74
N GLY A 55 -26.51 17.39 9.58
CA GLY A 55 -27.34 17.84 10.68
C GLY A 55 -27.91 16.69 11.52
N ILE A 56 -28.46 17.04 12.69
CA ILE A 56 -29.03 16.12 13.68
C ILE A 56 -30.05 15.14 13.05
N GLU A 57 -30.87 15.59 12.10
CA GLU A 57 -31.88 14.75 11.44
C GLU A 57 -31.31 13.52 10.74
N VAL A 58 -30.11 13.65 10.14
CA VAL A 58 -29.43 12.50 9.49
C VAL A 58 -29.08 11.46 10.55
N TRP A 59 -28.51 11.90 11.66
CA TRP A 59 -28.09 11.01 12.75
C TRP A 59 -29.27 10.42 13.50
N ARG A 60 -30.39 11.14 13.60
CA ARG A 60 -31.65 10.66 14.19
C ARG A 60 -32.27 9.56 13.33
N GLU A 61 -32.31 9.76 12.02
CA GLU A 61 -32.78 8.72 11.10
C GLU A 61 -31.82 7.51 11.05
N MET A 62 -30.51 7.74 11.12
CA MET A 62 -29.52 6.68 11.32
C MET A 62 -29.81 5.90 12.61
N LEU A 63 -30.05 6.57 13.74
CA LEU A 63 -30.38 5.91 15.01
C LEU A 63 -31.65 5.07 14.90
N ARG A 64 -32.66 5.56 14.19
CA ARG A 64 -33.93 4.85 13.97
C ARG A 64 -33.74 3.54 13.21
N VAL A 65 -32.94 3.54 12.14
CA VAL A 65 -32.72 2.35 11.29
C VAL A 65 -31.75 1.33 11.90
N MET A 66 -31.00 1.71 12.92
CA MET A 66 -30.02 0.84 13.60
C MET A 66 -30.67 0.00 14.70
N LYS A 67 -30.20 -1.21 14.96
CA LYS A 67 -30.65 -2.03 16.10
C LYS A 67 -30.05 -1.52 17.42
N PRO A 68 -30.72 -1.71 18.56
CA PRO A 68 -30.15 -1.40 19.88
C PRO A 68 -28.75 -1.99 20.07
N GLY A 69 -27.81 -1.19 20.57
CA GLY A 69 -26.40 -1.55 20.74
C GLY A 69 -25.55 -1.60 19.45
N ALA A 70 -26.09 -1.20 18.30
CA ALA A 70 -25.30 -1.07 17.07
C ALA A 70 -24.32 0.09 17.17
N TYR A 71 -23.11 -0.10 16.64
CA TYR A 71 -22.07 0.94 16.62
C TYR A 71 -22.08 1.75 15.32
N LEU A 72 -21.71 3.02 15.44
CA LEU A 72 -21.46 3.96 14.35
C LEU A 72 -20.01 4.43 14.42
N LEU A 73 -19.32 4.36 13.28
CA LEU A 73 -18.02 4.95 13.05
C LEU A 73 -18.14 6.06 12.00
N ALA A 74 -17.89 7.30 12.39
CA ALA A 74 -17.98 8.46 11.50
C ALA A 74 -16.65 9.23 11.44
N PHE A 75 -16.03 9.28 10.26
CA PHE A 75 -14.84 10.11 10.05
C PHE A 75 -15.18 11.59 10.18
N GLY A 76 -14.21 12.38 10.66
CA GLY A 76 -14.33 13.82 10.76
C GLY A 76 -13.04 14.53 10.38
N SER A 77 -13.15 15.83 10.14
CA SER A 77 -11.99 16.71 10.02
C SER A 77 -11.57 17.21 11.40
N PRO A 78 -10.26 17.31 11.72
CA PRO A 78 -9.78 17.90 12.97
C PRO A 78 -10.35 19.29 13.30
N LYS A 79 -10.80 20.04 12.28
CA LYS A 79 -11.35 21.39 12.46
C LYS A 79 -12.82 21.42 12.90
N THR A 80 -13.60 20.39 12.57
CA THR A 80 -15.07 20.44 12.64
C THR A 80 -15.71 19.19 13.23
N PHE A 81 -14.92 18.14 13.53
CA PHE A 81 -15.44 16.88 14.07
C PHE A 81 -16.19 17.05 15.40
N HIS A 82 -15.87 18.06 16.21
CA HIS A 82 -16.61 18.35 17.43
C HIS A 82 -18.08 18.69 17.16
N ARG A 83 -18.39 19.41 16.06
CA ARG A 83 -19.77 19.70 15.66
C ARG A 83 -20.48 18.44 15.17
N LEU A 84 -19.77 17.62 14.40
CA LEU A 84 -20.26 16.31 13.97
C LEU A 84 -20.61 15.43 15.18
N MET A 85 -19.72 15.38 16.17
CA MET A 85 -19.91 14.63 17.42
C MET A 85 -21.12 15.13 18.20
N CYS A 86 -21.26 16.45 18.39
CA CYS A 86 -22.45 17.03 19.04
C CYS A 86 -23.73 16.67 18.28
N HIS A 87 -23.75 16.76 16.94
CA HIS A 87 -24.95 16.39 16.18
C HIS A 87 -25.31 14.90 16.29
N ILE A 88 -24.32 14.02 16.45
CA ILE A 88 -24.51 12.59 16.69
C ILE A 88 -25.09 12.37 18.10
N GLU A 89 -24.52 13.01 19.11
CA GLU A 89 -24.97 12.94 20.50
C GLU A 89 -26.38 13.51 20.68
N ASP A 90 -26.65 14.71 20.16
CA ASP A 90 -27.95 15.38 20.19
C ASP A 90 -29.06 14.59 19.46
N ALA A 91 -28.68 13.69 18.54
CA ALA A 91 -29.62 12.78 17.90
C ALA A 91 -30.00 11.58 18.77
N GLY A 92 -29.33 11.38 19.92
CA GLY A 92 -29.59 10.33 20.90
C GLY A 92 -28.58 9.18 20.89
N TRP A 93 -27.45 9.30 20.19
CA TRP A 93 -26.38 8.32 20.24
C TRP A 93 -25.51 8.50 21.50
N GLU A 94 -24.97 7.41 22.03
CA GLU A 94 -23.96 7.45 23.10
C GLU A 94 -22.57 7.51 22.46
N VAL A 95 -21.88 8.63 22.58
CA VAL A 95 -20.49 8.75 22.12
C VAL A 95 -19.58 8.00 23.10
N MET A 96 -18.86 7.01 22.59
CA MET A 96 -18.02 6.13 23.41
C MET A 96 -16.59 6.66 23.46
N GLU A 97 -15.98 6.82 22.28
CA GLU A 97 -14.57 7.16 22.14
C GLU A 97 -14.33 7.94 20.83
N THR A 98 -13.14 8.55 20.73
CA THR A 98 -12.61 9.02 19.44
C THR A 98 -11.42 8.16 19.07
N ILE A 99 -11.46 7.55 17.89
CA ILE A 99 -10.32 6.86 17.31
C ILE A 99 -9.53 7.88 16.49
N CYS A 100 -8.22 7.98 16.74
CA CYS A 100 -7.33 8.87 16.02
C CYS A 100 -6.57 8.09 14.95
N TRP A 101 -6.74 8.44 13.67
CA TRP A 101 -5.92 7.90 12.59
C TRP A 101 -4.81 8.89 12.21
N LEU A 102 -3.57 8.58 12.58
CA LEU A 102 -2.38 9.34 12.23
C LEU A 102 -1.89 8.95 10.84
N TYR A 103 -1.47 9.95 10.06
CA TYR A 103 -0.90 9.72 8.75
C TYR A 103 0.27 10.68 8.48
N GLY A 104 1.37 10.14 7.93
CA GLY A 104 2.60 10.91 7.67
C GLY A 104 2.45 11.85 6.45
N GLU A 105 1.69 11.42 5.45
CA GLU A 105 1.57 12.13 4.18
C GLU A 105 0.23 12.86 4.00
N GLY A 106 0.26 14.10 3.52
CA GLY A 106 -0.94 14.91 3.35
C GLY A 106 -0.63 16.30 2.81
N PHE A 107 -1.56 16.88 2.05
CA PHE A 107 -1.38 18.21 1.47
C PHE A 107 -1.73 19.30 2.48
N PRO A 108 -0.89 20.34 2.65
CA PRO A 108 -1.26 21.52 3.41
C PRO A 108 -2.56 22.12 2.86
N LYS A 109 -3.58 22.27 3.71
CA LYS A 109 -4.89 22.83 3.34
C LYS A 109 -4.92 24.36 3.42
N SER A 110 -3.78 25.00 3.73
CA SER A 110 -3.64 26.45 3.80
C SER A 110 -3.02 27.02 2.53
N ASN A 111 -3.56 28.16 2.06
CA ASN A 111 -2.92 28.97 1.03
C ASN A 111 -1.90 29.92 1.68
N GLY A 112 -0.71 30.06 1.06
CA GLY A 112 0.28 31.03 1.50
C GLY A 112 -0.29 32.45 1.55
N PHE A 113 -0.11 33.14 2.69
CA PHE A 113 -0.69 34.45 2.96
C PHE A 113 -0.18 35.50 1.96
N SER A 114 1.10 35.43 1.56
CA SER A 114 1.66 36.23 0.48
C SER A 114 0.92 36.04 -0.86
N LYS A 115 0.56 34.82 -1.24
CA LYS A 115 -0.20 34.54 -2.47
C LYS A 115 -1.59 35.16 -2.41
N ARG A 116 -2.25 35.11 -1.24
CA ARG A 116 -3.53 35.79 -1.03
C ARG A 116 -3.39 37.31 -1.18
N ILE A 117 -2.41 37.92 -0.51
CA ILE A 117 -2.18 39.37 -0.62
C ILE A 117 -1.88 39.78 -2.06
N ARG A 118 -1.10 38.98 -2.82
CA ARG A 118 -0.83 39.27 -4.24
C ARG A 118 -2.09 39.26 -5.10
N ARG A 119 -3.07 38.39 -4.82
CA ARG A 119 -4.35 38.37 -5.54
C ARG A 119 -5.18 39.62 -5.28
N TYR A 120 -5.13 40.18 -4.07
CA TYR A 120 -5.92 41.36 -3.71
C TYR A 120 -5.22 42.69 -4.01
N ARG A 121 -3.90 42.77 -3.85
CA ARG A 121 -3.13 44.03 -3.88
C ARG A 121 -1.93 44.00 -4.83
N GLY A 122 -1.81 42.98 -5.68
CA GLY A 122 -0.67 42.81 -6.57
C GLY A 122 0.66 42.57 -5.84
N HIS A 123 1.77 42.69 -6.57
CA HIS A 123 3.11 42.56 -6.00
C HIS A 123 3.42 43.77 -5.10
N SER A 124 3.32 43.59 -3.79
CA SER A 124 3.50 44.65 -2.79
C SER A 124 4.59 44.32 -1.76
N LYS A 125 5.15 45.34 -1.11
CA LYS A 125 6.05 45.17 0.06
C LYS A 125 5.38 44.33 1.15
N THR A 126 4.08 44.51 1.34
CA THR A 126 3.25 43.71 2.25
C THR A 126 3.22 42.23 1.85
N ALA A 127 3.02 41.91 0.57
CA ALA A 127 3.05 40.52 0.11
C ALA A 127 4.42 39.86 0.32
N ARG A 128 5.51 40.61 0.18
CA ARG A 128 6.88 40.13 0.45
C ARG A 128 7.10 39.88 1.94
N ARG A 129 6.62 40.77 2.82
CA ARG A 129 6.70 40.62 4.28
C ARG A 129 6.04 39.34 4.80
N PHE A 130 4.97 38.89 4.16
CA PHE A 130 4.25 37.66 4.52
C PHE A 130 4.65 36.43 3.69
N GLN A 131 5.82 36.45 3.05
CA GLN A 131 6.36 35.27 2.39
C GLN A 131 6.70 34.19 3.44
N GLY A 132 6.29 32.94 3.20
CA GLY A 132 6.43 31.84 4.16
C GLY A 132 5.30 31.73 5.18
N TYR A 133 4.46 32.75 5.34
CA TYR A 133 3.32 32.71 6.28
C TYR A 133 2.12 31.95 5.70
N GLY A 134 1.48 31.13 6.53
CA GLY A 134 0.23 30.42 6.23
C GLY A 134 -0.84 30.69 7.29
N THR A 135 -2.04 30.15 7.09
CA THR A 135 -3.20 30.33 7.98
C THR A 135 -3.65 29.05 8.69
N SER A 136 -3.04 27.91 8.40
CA SER A 136 -3.36 26.64 9.05
C SER A 136 -2.18 25.67 8.91
N LEU A 137 -2.06 24.77 9.90
CA LEU A 137 -1.16 23.63 9.83
C LEU A 137 -1.65 22.60 8.81
N LYS A 138 -0.73 21.75 8.34
CA LYS A 138 -1.07 20.53 7.60
C LYS A 138 -1.80 19.58 8.57
N PRO A 139 -3.03 19.12 8.29
CA PRO A 139 -3.64 18.04 9.04
C PRO A 139 -2.79 16.76 8.89
N ALA A 140 -2.44 16.12 10.00
CA ALA A 140 -1.67 14.87 10.06
C ALA A 140 -2.38 13.77 10.86
N TRP A 141 -3.68 13.99 11.13
CA TRP A 141 -4.54 13.04 11.80
C TRP A 141 -5.99 13.27 11.40
N GLU A 142 -6.80 12.22 11.50
CA GLU A 142 -8.25 12.26 11.32
C GLU A 142 -8.96 11.64 12.53
N PRO A 143 -9.89 12.36 13.17
CA PRO A 143 -10.78 11.79 14.18
C PRO A 143 -11.84 10.90 13.55
N ILE A 144 -12.13 9.77 14.19
CA ILE A 144 -13.26 8.90 13.89
C ILE A 144 -14.09 8.80 15.17
N VAL A 145 -15.32 9.31 15.12
CA VAL A 145 -16.27 9.24 16.23
C VAL A 145 -16.80 7.81 16.31
N LEU A 146 -16.57 7.15 17.45
CA LEU A 146 -17.19 5.87 17.79
C LEU A 146 -18.40 6.15 18.70
N ALA A 147 -19.60 5.89 18.20
CA ALA A 147 -20.83 6.04 18.94
C ALA A 147 -21.65 4.75 18.92
N MET A 148 -22.56 4.58 19.88
CA MET A 148 -23.42 3.41 20.00
C MET A 148 -24.87 3.84 20.16
N LYS A 149 -25.79 3.13 19.51
CA LYS A 149 -27.21 3.27 19.82
C LYS A 149 -27.44 2.72 21.24
N PRO A 150 -28.15 3.45 22.12
CA PRO A 150 -28.44 2.97 23.48
C PRO A 150 -28.96 1.52 23.48
N VAL A 151 -28.45 0.74 24.44
CA VAL A 151 -28.83 -0.68 24.58
C VAL A 151 -30.24 -0.82 25.13
N HIS A 152 -30.91 -1.92 24.76
CA HIS A 152 -32.20 -2.27 25.32
C HIS A 152 -32.05 -3.15 26.56
N GLY A 153 -32.21 -2.54 27.74
CA GLY A 153 -32.00 -3.22 29.02
C GLY A 153 -30.52 -3.33 29.37
N SER A 154 -30.08 -4.49 29.85
CA SER A 154 -28.65 -4.72 30.13
C SER A 154 -27.87 -5.04 28.84
N TYR A 155 -26.56 -4.80 28.84
CA TYR A 155 -25.67 -5.19 27.74
C TYR A 155 -25.80 -6.68 27.37
N ALA A 156 -25.89 -7.55 28.38
CA ALA A 156 -26.07 -8.99 28.16
C ALA A 156 -27.42 -9.30 27.49
N ASN A 157 -28.51 -8.68 27.95
CA ASN A 157 -29.82 -8.87 27.34
C ASN A 157 -29.85 -8.32 25.91
N ASN A 158 -29.25 -7.16 25.67
CA ASN A 158 -29.13 -6.58 24.34
C ASN A 158 -28.37 -7.50 23.37
N ALA A 159 -27.25 -8.07 23.83
CA ALA A 159 -26.47 -9.02 23.03
C ALA A 159 -27.28 -10.28 22.69
N VAL A 160 -28.08 -10.81 23.62
CA VAL A 160 -28.93 -11.98 23.37
C VAL A 160 -30.06 -11.67 22.37
N VAL A 161 -30.75 -10.54 22.55
CA VAL A 161 -31.93 -10.20 21.74
C VAL A 161 -31.54 -9.64 20.36
N PHE A 162 -30.58 -8.73 20.32
CA PHE A 162 -30.22 -7.98 19.11
C PHE A 162 -28.88 -8.39 18.53
N GLY A 163 -28.10 -9.25 19.18
CA GLY A 163 -26.76 -9.65 18.74
C GLY A 163 -25.72 -8.53 18.72
N ASN A 164 -26.01 -7.38 19.32
CA ASN A 164 -25.19 -6.15 19.28
C ASN A 164 -24.83 -5.68 20.70
N GLY A 165 -23.95 -4.68 20.81
CA GLY A 165 -23.53 -4.07 22.08
C GLY A 165 -22.11 -4.41 22.53
N GLY A 166 -21.28 -5.00 21.66
CA GLY A 166 -19.85 -5.24 21.93
C GLY A 166 -18.98 -5.05 20.71
N LEU A 167 -17.75 -4.58 20.92
CA LEU A 167 -16.71 -4.49 19.89
C LEU A 167 -16.06 -5.86 19.67
N ASN A 168 -15.69 -6.17 18.43
CA ASN A 168 -14.98 -7.39 18.06
C ASN A 168 -13.48 -7.26 18.33
N ILE A 169 -13.15 -7.19 19.62
CA ILE A 169 -11.78 -6.97 20.09
C ILE A 169 -10.84 -8.08 19.63
N ASP A 170 -11.26 -9.34 19.73
CA ASP A 170 -10.40 -10.50 19.47
C ASP A 170 -9.90 -10.55 18.02
N GLU A 171 -10.76 -10.22 17.06
CA GLU A 171 -10.40 -10.18 15.63
C GLU A 171 -9.63 -8.90 15.22
N CYS A 172 -9.50 -7.94 16.14
CA CYS A 172 -8.79 -6.68 15.96
C CYS A 172 -7.55 -6.56 16.85
N ARG A 173 -7.12 -7.64 17.51
CA ARG A 173 -5.90 -7.63 18.33
C ARG A 173 -4.65 -7.37 17.49
N ILE A 174 -3.68 -6.69 18.09
CA ILE A 174 -2.38 -6.43 17.47
C ILE A 174 -1.46 -7.61 17.76
N GLY A 175 -0.90 -8.22 16.71
CA GLY A 175 -0.10 -9.44 16.82
C GLY A 175 1.13 -9.31 17.72
N THR A 176 1.52 -10.40 18.37
CA THR A 176 2.70 -10.52 19.23
C THR A 176 3.46 -11.81 18.89
N ASN A 177 4.76 -11.88 19.20
CA ASN A 177 5.57 -13.07 18.99
C ASN A 177 5.48 -14.09 20.16
N GLY A 178 4.85 -13.71 21.29
CA GLY A 178 4.64 -14.55 22.49
C GLY A 178 3.26 -14.39 23.14
N GLY A 179 3.02 -15.10 24.25
CA GLY A 179 1.69 -15.24 24.88
C GLY A 179 1.38 -14.25 26.00
N THR A 180 0.12 -13.82 26.11
CA THR A 180 -0.37 -13.01 27.24
C THR A 180 -1.07 -13.88 28.28
N ASN A 181 -0.73 -13.70 29.56
CA ASN A 181 -1.42 -14.33 30.68
C ASN A 181 -2.12 -13.25 31.51
N ARG A 182 -3.44 -13.33 31.67
CA ARG A 182 -4.18 -12.62 32.72
C ARG A 182 -4.63 -13.63 33.77
N SER A 183 -4.31 -13.37 35.03
CA SER A 183 -4.85 -14.14 36.15
C SER A 183 -6.31 -13.72 36.40
N HIS A 184 -7.26 -14.60 36.12
CA HIS A 184 -8.61 -14.46 36.65
C HIS A 184 -8.71 -15.23 37.97
N GLN A 185 -9.44 -14.67 38.95
CA GLN A 185 -9.86 -15.42 40.13
C GLN A 185 -10.90 -16.44 39.65
N ALA A 186 -10.68 -17.74 39.88
CA ALA A 186 -11.66 -18.74 39.51
C ALA A 186 -13.00 -18.43 40.23
N PRO A 187 -14.14 -18.54 39.52
CA PRO A 187 -15.45 -18.31 40.14
C PRO A 187 -15.67 -19.25 41.32
N TYR A 188 -16.40 -18.79 42.35
CA TYR A 188 -16.72 -19.63 43.50
C TYR A 188 -17.49 -20.88 43.05
N PRO A 189 -17.25 -22.05 43.67
CA PRO A 189 -18.05 -23.25 43.42
C PRO A 189 -19.53 -22.92 43.57
N ARG A 190 -20.37 -23.37 42.64
CA ARG A 190 -21.81 -23.17 42.72
C ARG A 190 -22.46 -24.26 43.56
N THR A 191 -23.43 -23.89 44.39
CA THR A 191 -24.34 -24.84 45.04
C THR A 191 -25.31 -25.45 44.00
N GLU A 192 -26.01 -26.53 44.34
CA GLU A 192 -26.96 -27.22 43.43
C GLU A 192 -28.07 -26.30 42.89
N ASP A 193 -28.37 -25.21 43.59
CA ASP A 193 -29.30 -24.14 43.20
C ASP A 193 -28.65 -23.03 42.34
N GLY A 194 -27.40 -23.20 41.92
CA GLY A 194 -26.68 -22.30 41.02
C GLY A 194 -26.09 -21.04 41.66
N ARG A 195 -26.23 -20.84 42.97
CA ARG A 195 -25.68 -19.68 43.70
C ARG A 195 -24.19 -19.86 44.02
N GLU A 196 -23.45 -18.75 44.10
CA GLU A 196 -22.02 -18.78 44.44
C GLU A 196 -21.80 -19.15 45.91
N ASN A 197 -21.08 -20.24 46.17
CA ASN A 197 -20.76 -20.69 47.51
C ASN A 197 -19.53 -19.96 48.06
N ARG A 198 -19.74 -18.74 48.57
CA ARG A 198 -18.69 -17.89 49.16
C ARG A 198 -18.04 -18.45 50.42
N ARG A 199 -18.58 -19.52 51.03
CA ARG A 199 -18.01 -20.19 52.22
C ARG A 199 -16.84 -21.12 51.88
N GLN A 200 -16.68 -21.53 50.61
CA GLN A 200 -15.56 -22.36 50.14
C GLN A 200 -14.43 -21.52 49.49
N TRP A 201 -14.12 -20.36 50.07
CA TRP A 201 -13.10 -19.43 49.55
C TRP A 201 -11.70 -20.08 49.35
N ALA A 202 -11.37 -21.10 50.14
CA ALA A 202 -10.09 -21.83 50.04
C ALA A 202 -9.93 -22.65 48.74
N ARG A 203 -11.00 -22.82 47.93
CA ARG A 203 -10.97 -23.55 46.64
C ARG A 203 -10.98 -22.65 45.41
N SER A 204 -11.12 -21.33 45.54
CA SER A 204 -10.99 -20.41 44.40
C SER A 204 -9.50 -20.19 44.10
N GLY A 205 -8.93 -21.02 43.22
CA GLY A 205 -7.58 -20.80 42.69
C GLY A 205 -7.54 -19.63 41.70
N HIS A 206 -6.37 -19.05 41.47
CA HIS A 206 -6.15 -18.21 40.29
C HIS A 206 -5.90 -19.13 39.09
N SER A 207 -6.80 -19.15 38.11
CA SER A 207 -6.55 -19.81 36.83
C SER A 207 -5.80 -18.84 35.91
N VAL A 208 -4.65 -19.28 35.41
CA VAL A 208 -3.90 -18.58 34.36
C VAL A 208 -4.22 -19.30 33.05
N GLU A 209 -4.96 -18.65 32.16
CA GLU A 209 -5.14 -19.16 30.80
C GLU A 209 -4.12 -18.50 29.85
N PRO A 210 -3.30 -19.30 29.13
CA PRO A 210 -2.45 -18.82 28.05
C PRO A 210 -3.30 -18.20 26.95
N ASN A 211 -3.17 -16.89 26.76
CA ASN A 211 -3.85 -16.19 25.68
C ASN A 211 -2.83 -15.67 24.66
N GLY A 212 -2.56 -16.47 23.62
CA GLY A 212 -1.71 -16.10 22.48
C GLY A 212 -2.37 -15.15 21.47
N LYS A 213 -3.48 -14.50 21.83
CA LYS A 213 -4.29 -13.70 20.89
C LYS A 213 -3.72 -12.32 20.56
N GLY A 214 -2.67 -11.85 21.24
CA GLY A 214 -2.06 -10.52 21.00
C GLY A 214 -2.65 -9.38 21.84
N ARG A 215 -2.20 -8.15 21.57
CA ARG A 215 -2.55 -6.94 22.33
C ARG A 215 -3.96 -6.47 22.06
N TRP A 216 -4.54 -5.79 23.05
CA TRP A 216 -5.77 -5.04 22.85
C TRP A 216 -5.58 -3.94 21.82
N PRO A 217 -6.56 -3.71 20.93
CA PRO A 217 -6.50 -2.63 19.96
C PRO A 217 -6.51 -1.27 20.68
N ALA A 218 -5.66 -0.37 20.21
CA ALA A 218 -5.66 1.02 20.66
C ALA A 218 -6.68 1.86 19.88
N ASN A 219 -7.15 2.95 20.50
CA ASN A 219 -7.90 4.02 19.83
C ASN A 219 -6.97 4.96 19.02
N LEU A 220 -5.76 4.52 18.68
CA LEU A 220 -4.79 5.18 17.83
C LEU A 220 -4.38 4.23 16.70
N LEU A 221 -4.55 4.68 15.47
CA LEU A 221 -4.21 3.96 14.24
C LEU A 221 -3.14 4.74 13.49
N LEU A 222 -2.24 4.04 12.80
CA LEU A 222 -1.15 4.63 12.02
C LEU A 222 -1.33 4.28 10.54
N ASP A 223 -0.86 5.12 9.63
CA ASP A 223 -0.47 4.68 8.29
C ASP A 223 0.99 4.17 8.29
N ASP A 224 1.43 3.63 7.15
CA ASP A 224 2.79 3.07 7.02
C ASP A 224 3.89 4.12 7.32
N GLU A 225 3.70 5.38 6.93
CA GLU A 225 4.71 6.42 7.13
C GLU A 225 4.77 6.90 8.58
N ALA A 226 3.62 7.10 9.24
CA ALA A 226 3.55 7.42 10.65
C ALA A 226 4.15 6.30 11.51
N ALA A 227 3.92 5.04 11.14
CA ALA A 227 4.55 3.89 11.77
C ALA A 227 6.07 3.89 11.58
N ARG A 228 6.56 4.14 10.35
CA ARG A 228 8.00 4.20 10.04
C ARG A 228 8.71 5.29 10.85
N VAL A 229 8.16 6.50 10.90
CA VAL A 229 8.72 7.63 11.65
C VAL A 229 8.73 7.34 13.16
N LEU A 230 7.67 6.72 13.68
CA LEU A 230 7.60 6.31 15.09
C LEU A 230 8.67 5.26 15.41
N ASP A 231 8.88 4.29 14.53
CA ASP A 231 9.90 3.25 14.70
C ASP A 231 11.32 3.81 14.62
N GLU A 232 11.57 4.76 13.73
CA GLU A 232 12.84 5.48 13.63
C GLU A 232 13.17 6.25 14.92
N GLN A 233 12.17 6.93 15.50
CA GLN A 233 12.35 7.70 16.74
C GLN A 233 12.47 6.83 17.99
N SER A 234 11.66 5.78 18.08
CA SER A 234 11.64 4.89 19.25
C SER A 234 12.80 3.90 19.26
N GLY A 235 13.42 3.64 18.10
CA GLY A 235 14.44 2.63 17.93
C GLY A 235 13.91 1.21 18.11
N TRP A 236 14.80 0.23 17.98
CA TRP A 236 14.45 -1.17 18.17
C TRP A 236 14.44 -1.52 19.66
N SER A 237 13.32 -2.05 20.15
CA SER A 237 13.21 -2.55 21.52
C SER A 237 12.65 -3.97 21.55
N GLN A 238 13.17 -4.77 22.48
CA GLN A 238 12.67 -6.10 22.77
C GLN A 238 11.87 -6.06 24.07
N SER A 239 10.64 -6.59 24.05
CA SER A 239 9.86 -6.76 25.28
C SER A 239 10.45 -7.90 26.12
N SER A 240 10.30 -7.80 27.44
CA SER A 240 10.84 -8.80 28.36
C SER A 240 10.28 -10.19 28.04
N LYS A 241 11.18 -11.17 27.85
CA LYS A 241 10.82 -12.59 27.88
C LYS A 241 10.04 -12.89 29.15
N GLY A 242 8.96 -13.64 29.03
CA GLY A 242 8.21 -14.13 30.17
C GLY A 242 9.14 -14.84 31.15
N ARG A 243 9.50 -14.18 32.26
CA ARG A 243 10.27 -14.84 33.32
C ARG A 243 9.33 -15.80 34.04
N ARG A 244 9.62 -17.11 34.01
CA ARG A 244 9.05 -18.06 34.97
C ARG A 244 9.43 -17.59 36.37
N ARG A 245 8.49 -16.98 37.09
CA ARG A 245 8.66 -16.79 38.52
C ARG A 245 8.42 -18.14 39.17
N LYS A 246 9.46 -18.76 39.74
CA LYS A 246 9.27 -19.84 40.72
C LYS A 246 8.35 -19.28 41.80
N ALA A 247 7.29 -20.00 42.13
CA ALA A 247 6.41 -19.66 43.24
C ALA A 247 7.25 -19.48 44.52
N GLY A 248 7.50 -18.23 44.90
CA GLY A 248 8.01 -17.93 46.24
C GLY A 248 6.89 -18.20 47.22
N SER A 249 7.12 -19.10 48.18
CA SER A 249 6.28 -19.27 49.34
C SER A 249 6.20 -17.94 50.10
N LEU A 250 5.18 -17.13 49.83
CA LEU A 250 4.83 -16.06 50.76
C LEU A 250 4.18 -16.71 51.98
N PRO A 251 4.70 -16.47 53.20
CA PRO A 251 3.99 -16.85 54.41
C PRO A 251 2.64 -16.13 54.38
N GLY A 252 1.56 -16.88 54.58
CA GLY A 252 0.23 -16.32 54.63
C GLY A 252 0.14 -15.17 55.63
N ASN A 253 -0.76 -14.22 55.35
CA ASN A 253 -1.25 -13.28 56.34
C ASN A 253 -1.94 -14.08 57.47
N GLY A 254 -1.17 -14.50 58.48
CA GLY A 254 -1.51 -14.82 59.87
C GLY A 254 -2.84 -15.46 60.29
N ARG A 255 -3.67 -16.03 59.39
CA ARG A 255 -5.03 -16.49 59.75
C ARG A 255 -5.50 -17.80 59.10
N THR A 256 -4.61 -18.59 58.50
CA THR A 256 -5.03 -19.85 57.86
C THR A 256 -4.03 -20.97 58.17
N MET A 257 -4.46 -21.94 59.00
CA MET A 257 -3.72 -23.19 59.24
C MET A 257 -4.03 -24.20 58.14
N GLY A 258 -3.01 -24.58 57.35
CA GLY A 258 -3.09 -25.65 56.37
C GLY A 258 -2.10 -25.45 55.21
N HIS A 259 -1.21 -26.43 55.00
CA HIS A 259 -0.32 -26.47 53.83
C HIS A 259 -1.15 -26.62 52.56
N PHE A 260 -1.30 -25.56 51.77
CA PHE A 260 -1.80 -25.65 50.40
C PHE A 260 -0.66 -25.56 49.40
N HIS A 261 -0.48 -26.61 48.60
CA HIS A 261 0.26 -26.57 47.35
C HIS A 261 -0.63 -25.98 46.25
N LEU A 262 -0.66 -24.65 46.12
CA LEU A 262 -1.18 -24.02 44.90
C LEU A 262 -0.01 -23.76 43.94
N ARG A 263 0.10 -24.63 42.93
CA ARG A 263 0.96 -24.45 41.75
C ARG A 263 0.26 -23.53 40.74
N LEU A 264 1.02 -22.66 40.09
CA LEU A 264 1.31 -22.71 38.64
C LEU A 264 2.30 -21.58 38.27
N ASP A 265 3.25 -21.91 37.40
CA ASP A 265 4.19 -20.95 36.81
C ASP A 265 3.44 -20.03 35.83
N GLY A 266 3.49 -18.71 36.04
CA GLY A 266 2.98 -17.73 35.10
C GLY A 266 4.11 -17.11 34.27
N GLU A 267 4.00 -17.17 32.95
CA GLU A 267 4.87 -16.42 32.05
C GLU A 267 4.23 -15.05 31.75
N GLY A 268 4.91 -13.96 32.11
CA GLY A 268 4.45 -12.59 31.85
C GLY A 268 5.40 -11.84 30.92
N GLY A 269 4.98 -11.60 29.68
CA GLY A 269 5.75 -10.87 28.67
C GLY A 269 5.27 -11.18 27.26
N TYR A 270 5.41 -10.25 26.31
CA TYR A 270 4.99 -10.46 24.92
C TYR A 270 6.05 -11.13 24.05
N ASP A 271 7.30 -11.23 24.55
CA ASP A 271 8.49 -11.78 23.88
C ASP A 271 8.62 -11.37 22.40
N ASP A 272 8.33 -10.10 22.14
CA ASP A 272 8.31 -9.52 20.82
C ASP A 272 9.27 -8.34 20.69
N GLU A 273 9.77 -8.13 19.49
CA GLU A 273 10.76 -7.12 19.17
C GLU A 273 10.31 -6.27 17.99
N GLY A 274 10.75 -5.01 17.96
CA GLY A 274 10.42 -4.06 16.90
C GLY A 274 10.51 -2.62 17.38
N GLY A 275 10.11 -1.68 16.51
CA GLY A 275 9.84 -0.30 16.91
C GLY A 275 8.49 -0.15 17.62
N ALA A 276 8.16 1.06 18.10
CA ALA A 276 6.95 1.34 18.86
C ALA A 276 5.64 1.23 18.04
N SER A 277 5.70 1.20 16.71
CA SER A 277 4.52 0.98 15.85
C SER A 277 3.83 -0.36 16.13
N ARG A 278 4.55 -1.36 16.66
CA ARG A 278 4.03 -2.70 17.01
C ARG A 278 2.91 -2.71 18.06
N PHE A 279 2.68 -1.58 18.73
CA PHE A 279 1.59 -1.41 19.71
C PHE A 279 0.28 -0.94 19.05
N PHE A 280 0.31 -0.53 17.79
CA PHE A 280 -0.80 0.07 17.08
C PHE A 280 -1.16 -0.72 15.82
N TYR A 281 -2.39 -0.54 15.34
CA TYR A 281 -2.76 -1.03 14.01
C TYR A 281 -2.17 -0.08 12.95
N VAL A 282 -1.51 -0.66 11.94
CA VAL A 282 -0.93 0.08 10.81
C VAL A 282 -1.76 -0.21 9.56
N ALA A 283 -2.54 0.77 9.13
CA ALA A 283 -3.36 0.71 7.92
C ALA A 283 -2.47 0.93 6.69
N LYS A 284 -2.19 -0.14 5.96
CA LYS A 284 -1.40 -0.08 4.72
C LYS A 284 -2.27 0.35 3.56
N ALA A 285 -1.96 1.48 2.96
CA ALA A 285 -2.65 1.93 1.76
C ALA A 285 -2.02 1.28 0.53
N SER A 286 -2.79 0.52 -0.26
CA SER A 286 -2.27 -0.01 -1.51
C SER A 286 -2.27 1.07 -2.59
N GLY A 287 -1.16 1.25 -3.32
CA GLY A 287 -1.08 2.21 -4.42
C GLY A 287 -2.09 1.96 -5.55
N LYS A 288 -2.71 0.77 -5.60
CA LYS A 288 -3.79 0.40 -6.54
C LYS A 288 -5.13 1.07 -6.23
N GLU A 289 -5.36 1.56 -5.02
CA GLU A 289 -6.65 2.16 -4.63
C GLU A 289 -6.88 3.56 -5.23
N ARG A 290 -5.80 4.27 -5.57
CA ARG A 290 -5.85 5.65 -6.13
C ARG A 290 -5.87 5.69 -7.67
N ASP A 291 -5.73 4.55 -8.34
CA ASP A 291 -5.74 4.46 -9.80
C ASP A 291 -7.15 4.68 -10.36
N GLY A 292 -7.32 5.68 -11.23
CA GLY A 292 -8.59 5.97 -11.90
C GLY A 292 -9.68 6.53 -10.97
N ASN A 293 -9.39 6.75 -9.69
CA ASN A 293 -10.33 7.26 -8.69
C ASN A 293 -9.98 8.70 -8.32
N ASP A 294 -10.76 9.67 -8.82
CA ASP A 294 -10.58 11.09 -8.53
C ASP A 294 -11.46 11.61 -7.39
N HIS A 295 -11.99 10.70 -6.54
CA HIS A 295 -12.71 11.09 -5.34
C HIS A 295 -11.79 11.89 -4.40
N PRO A 296 -12.22 13.09 -3.94
CA PRO A 296 -11.36 14.01 -3.20
C PRO A 296 -10.96 13.51 -1.80
N SER A 297 -11.75 12.61 -1.21
CA SER A 297 -11.49 11.97 0.09
C SER A 297 -11.56 10.45 -0.07
N LEU A 298 -10.45 9.81 -0.46
CA LEU A 298 -10.37 8.36 -0.55
C LEU A 298 -9.67 7.79 0.68
N LYS A 299 -10.39 6.99 1.48
CA LYS A 299 -9.80 6.25 2.62
C LYS A 299 -9.18 4.92 2.15
N PRO A 300 -8.07 4.48 2.78
CA PRO A 300 -7.48 3.17 2.52
C PRO A 300 -8.49 2.04 2.82
N VAL A 301 -8.57 1.04 1.93
CA VAL A 301 -9.50 -0.09 2.10
C VAL A 301 -9.14 -0.93 3.33
N GLU A 302 -7.85 -1.09 3.65
CA GLU A 302 -7.42 -1.82 4.85
C GLU A 302 -7.79 -1.09 6.16
N LEU A 303 -7.86 0.25 6.14
CA LEU A 303 -8.40 1.01 7.27
C LEU A 303 -9.90 0.74 7.42
N CYS A 304 -10.66 0.89 6.34
CA CYS A 304 -12.10 0.63 6.33
C CYS A 304 -12.45 -0.81 6.74
N LYS A 305 -11.65 -1.79 6.31
CA LYS A 305 -11.79 -3.20 6.67
C LYS A 305 -11.56 -3.42 8.17
N TYR A 306 -10.51 -2.85 8.74
CA TYR A 306 -10.24 -2.93 10.17
C TYR A 306 -11.39 -2.33 10.99
N LEU A 307 -11.83 -1.12 10.63
CA LEU A 307 -12.95 -0.44 11.27
C LEU A 307 -14.26 -1.23 11.15
N ALA A 308 -14.58 -1.74 9.96
CA ALA A 308 -15.77 -2.56 9.75
C ALA A 308 -15.70 -3.89 10.51
N ARG A 309 -14.51 -4.46 10.70
CA ARG A 309 -14.29 -5.67 11.51
C ARG A 309 -14.46 -5.39 13.01
N LEU A 310 -13.96 -4.25 13.48
CA LEU A 310 -14.05 -3.83 14.88
C LEU A 310 -15.49 -3.76 15.38
N ILE A 311 -16.42 -3.34 14.52
CA ILE A 311 -17.85 -3.27 14.84
C ILE A 311 -18.67 -4.43 14.29
N LEU A 312 -18.03 -5.48 13.75
CA LEU A 312 -18.72 -6.64 13.18
C LEU A 312 -19.24 -7.55 14.30
N PRO A 313 -20.56 -7.77 14.41
CA PRO A 313 -21.10 -8.66 15.43
C PRO A 313 -20.75 -10.14 15.19
N PRO A 314 -20.82 -10.98 16.24
CA PRO A 314 -20.66 -12.43 16.11
C PRO A 314 -21.59 -13.03 15.05
N LYS A 315 -21.15 -14.12 14.42
CA LYS A 315 -22.00 -14.87 13.50
C LYS A 315 -23.25 -15.40 14.21
N ARG A 316 -24.36 -15.39 13.50
CA ARG A 316 -25.69 -15.82 13.95
C ARG A 316 -26.56 -16.18 12.73
N ASP A 317 -27.77 -16.68 12.98
CA ASP A 317 -28.67 -17.16 11.93
C ASP A 317 -29.30 -16.03 11.11
N THR A 318 -29.42 -14.84 11.68
CA THR A 318 -29.89 -13.65 10.94
C THR A 318 -28.73 -12.89 10.30
N PRO A 319 -28.87 -12.39 9.06
CA PRO A 319 -27.81 -11.65 8.41
C PRO A 319 -27.36 -10.41 9.18
N ARG A 320 -26.05 -10.14 9.18
CA ARG A 320 -25.44 -8.92 9.74
C ARG A 320 -25.38 -7.85 8.66
N CYS A 321 -26.04 -6.72 8.91
CA CYS A 321 -26.27 -5.68 7.92
C CYS A 321 -25.52 -4.38 8.28
N LEU A 322 -24.59 -3.94 7.44
CA LEU A 322 -23.89 -2.65 7.59
C LEU A 322 -24.51 -1.58 6.69
N LEU A 323 -24.67 -0.37 7.23
CA LEU A 323 -25.04 0.81 6.46
C LEU A 323 -23.85 1.75 6.28
N VAL A 324 -23.65 2.21 5.05
CA VAL A 324 -22.58 3.12 4.63
C VAL A 324 -23.21 4.36 3.98
N PRO A 325 -23.73 5.32 4.76
CA PRO A 325 -24.16 6.59 4.20
C PRO A 325 -22.95 7.38 3.70
N PHE A 326 -23.13 8.22 2.68
CA PHE A 326 -22.04 8.99 2.06
C PHE A 326 -20.95 8.06 1.51
N SER A 327 -21.34 6.99 0.82
CA SER A 327 -20.41 5.93 0.44
C SER A 327 -19.33 6.38 -0.55
N GLY A 328 -19.49 7.53 -1.21
CA GLY A 328 -18.50 8.08 -2.12
C GLY A 328 -18.10 7.06 -3.19
N SER A 329 -16.79 6.78 -3.28
CA SER A 329 -16.24 5.78 -4.19
C SER A 329 -16.25 4.34 -3.65
N GLY A 330 -16.81 4.09 -2.46
CA GLY A 330 -17.11 2.75 -1.94
C GLY A 330 -16.02 2.05 -1.13
N SER A 331 -15.00 2.75 -0.61
CA SER A 331 -13.92 2.12 0.17
C SER A 331 -14.44 1.41 1.44
N GLU A 332 -15.36 2.05 2.15
CA GLU A 332 -16.04 1.54 3.35
C GLU A 332 -16.84 0.28 3.03
N MET A 333 -17.56 0.29 1.89
CA MET A 333 -18.36 -0.85 1.46
C MET A 333 -17.47 -2.05 1.12
N ILE A 334 -16.37 -1.81 0.42
CA ILE A 334 -15.37 -2.84 0.08
C ILE A 334 -14.74 -3.39 1.35
N GLY A 335 -14.29 -2.53 2.27
CA GLY A 335 -13.73 -2.92 3.56
C GLY A 335 -14.69 -3.80 4.36
N ALA A 336 -15.97 -3.44 4.41
CA ALA A 336 -17.01 -4.22 5.08
C ALA A 336 -17.24 -5.60 4.44
N ASN A 337 -17.29 -5.66 3.11
CA ASN A 337 -17.41 -6.92 2.37
C ASN A 337 -16.24 -7.87 2.66
N ILE A 338 -15.01 -7.34 2.74
CA ILE A 338 -13.83 -8.13 3.12
C ILE A 338 -13.90 -8.55 4.59
N ALA A 339 -14.30 -7.64 5.47
CA ALA A 339 -14.31 -7.84 6.92
C ALA A 339 -15.21 -9.00 7.36
N GLY A 340 -16.30 -9.29 6.64
CA GLY A 340 -17.19 -10.40 7.00
C GLY A 340 -18.67 -10.09 7.01
N TRP A 341 -19.09 -8.88 6.64
CA TRP A 341 -20.49 -8.46 6.67
C TRP A 341 -21.34 -9.24 5.66
N ASP A 342 -22.58 -9.57 6.05
CA ASP A 342 -23.46 -10.41 5.21
C ASP A 342 -24.18 -9.55 4.17
N HIS A 343 -24.65 -8.37 4.57
CA HIS A 343 -25.19 -7.35 3.67
C HIS A 343 -24.54 -5.99 3.92
N VAL A 344 -24.20 -5.29 2.84
CA VAL A 344 -23.64 -3.94 2.91
C VAL A 344 -24.47 -3.01 2.03
N ARG A 345 -25.07 -1.98 2.63
CA ARG A 345 -25.86 -0.98 1.90
C ARG A 345 -25.15 0.37 1.87
N GLY A 346 -24.92 0.92 0.68
CA GLY A 346 -24.38 2.25 0.47
C GLY A 346 -25.44 3.23 -0.03
N ILE A 347 -25.29 4.51 0.33
CA ILE A 347 -26.04 5.62 -0.26
C ILE A 347 -25.05 6.68 -0.73
N GLU A 348 -25.15 7.09 -1.99
CA GLU A 348 -24.36 8.17 -2.56
C GLU A 348 -25.25 9.03 -3.46
N LYS A 349 -25.02 10.35 -3.47
CA LYS A 349 -25.82 11.30 -4.24
C LYS A 349 -25.24 11.55 -5.63
N ASN A 350 -23.92 11.47 -5.75
CA ASN A 350 -23.19 11.77 -6.98
C ASN A 350 -23.04 10.51 -7.84
N LYS A 351 -23.76 10.51 -8.98
CA LYS A 351 -23.74 9.44 -9.97
C LYS A 351 -22.33 9.01 -10.41
N LYS A 352 -21.40 9.95 -10.57
CA LYS A 352 -20.01 9.63 -10.94
C LYS A 352 -19.34 8.73 -9.90
N TYR A 353 -19.52 9.04 -8.62
CA TYR A 353 -18.92 8.26 -7.54
C TYR A 353 -19.60 6.91 -7.36
N ILE A 354 -20.91 6.84 -7.63
CA ILE A 354 -21.66 5.58 -7.69
C ILE A 354 -21.09 4.66 -8.76
N ASP A 355 -20.82 5.19 -9.96
CA ASP A 355 -20.29 4.39 -11.06
C ASP A 355 -18.90 3.84 -10.72
N ILE A 356 -18.03 4.68 -10.12
CA ILE A 356 -16.73 4.24 -9.58
C ILE A 356 -16.92 3.17 -8.50
N ALA A 357 -17.82 3.38 -7.54
CA ALA A 357 -18.08 2.43 -6.46
C ALA A 357 -18.60 1.10 -7.00
N ARG A 358 -19.50 1.11 -7.99
CA ARG A 358 -20.00 -0.09 -8.66
C ARG A 358 -18.90 -0.84 -9.37
N GLU A 359 -18.02 -0.14 -10.09
CA GLU A 359 -16.88 -0.76 -10.76
C GLU A 359 -15.91 -1.39 -9.74
N ARG A 360 -15.58 -0.67 -8.65
CA ARG A 360 -14.72 -1.19 -7.60
C ARG A 360 -15.34 -2.39 -6.87
N LEU A 361 -16.63 -2.36 -6.56
CA LEU A 361 -17.36 -3.47 -5.92
C LEU A 361 -17.52 -4.68 -6.84
N ARG A 362 -17.56 -4.48 -8.17
CA ARG A 362 -17.52 -5.55 -9.18
C ARG A 362 -16.13 -6.17 -9.32
N ASN A 363 -15.07 -5.37 -9.17
CA ASN A 363 -13.69 -5.83 -9.23
C ASN A 363 -13.33 -6.64 -7.97
N ARG A 364 -13.30 -7.96 -8.11
CA ARG A 364 -13.24 -8.96 -7.01
C ARG A 364 -11.86 -9.13 -6.34
N ASP A 365 -10.90 -8.27 -6.65
CA ASP A 365 -9.49 -8.42 -6.25
C ASP A 365 -9.15 -7.85 -4.86
N TYR A 366 -10.15 -7.54 -4.02
CA TYR A 366 -9.92 -7.09 -2.64
C TYR A 366 -9.85 -8.23 -1.60
N SER A 367 -10.12 -9.47 -2.00
CA SER A 367 -9.91 -10.63 -1.13
C SER A 367 -8.50 -11.19 -1.32
N ASN A 368 -7.52 -10.70 -0.55
CA ASN A 368 -6.48 -11.51 0.10
C ASN A 368 -5.37 -10.65 0.72
N GLU A 369 -5.48 -10.44 2.03
CA GLU A 369 -4.31 -10.36 2.92
C GLU A 369 -4.60 -11.24 4.13
N SER A 370 -4.19 -12.52 4.05
CA SER A 370 -3.75 -13.35 5.18
C SER A 370 -3.30 -14.73 4.70
N SER A 371 -2.16 -15.16 5.23
CA SER A 371 -1.40 -16.39 5.00
C SER A 371 -0.47 -16.42 3.78
N LYS A 372 0.83 -16.38 4.08
CA LYS A 372 1.97 -16.63 3.16
C LYS A 372 1.88 -17.99 2.43
N GLN A 373 0.91 -18.85 2.76
CA GLN A 373 0.71 -20.18 2.18
C GLN A 373 -0.15 -20.20 0.90
N ASP A 374 -0.94 -19.15 0.59
CA ASP A 374 -1.84 -19.15 -0.58
C ASP A 374 -1.30 -18.36 -1.81
N ARG A 375 -0.15 -17.66 -1.68
CA ARG A 375 0.50 -16.97 -2.81
C ARG A 375 0.83 -17.95 -3.95
N THR A 376 1.30 -19.15 -3.62
CA THR A 376 1.69 -20.17 -4.61
C THR A 376 0.52 -20.73 -5.45
N LYS A 377 -0.74 -20.63 -4.99
CA LYS A 377 -1.91 -21.16 -5.72
C LYS A 377 -2.61 -20.16 -6.66
N ARG A 378 -2.46 -18.85 -6.43
CA ARG A 378 -3.09 -17.79 -7.25
C ARG A 378 -2.21 -17.27 -8.38
N ILE A 379 -0.89 -17.39 -8.24
CA ILE A 379 0.10 -16.81 -9.15
C ILE A 379 0.10 -17.52 -10.52
N GLY A 380 -0.41 -18.75 -10.63
CA GLY A 380 -0.24 -19.58 -11.83
C GLY A 380 1.12 -20.28 -11.80
N PRO A 381 1.41 -21.20 -12.73
CA PRO A 381 2.69 -21.89 -12.73
C PRO A 381 3.83 -20.89 -12.91
N PRO A 382 5.02 -21.17 -12.33
CA PRO A 382 6.22 -20.41 -12.58
C PRO A 382 6.43 -20.17 -14.08
N LEU A 383 6.95 -19.00 -14.45
CA LEU A 383 7.27 -18.74 -15.85
C LEU A 383 8.33 -19.73 -16.31
N ARG A 384 8.16 -20.22 -17.54
CA ARG A 384 9.20 -21.01 -18.19
C ARG A 384 10.30 -20.04 -18.64
N ILE A 385 11.54 -20.38 -18.35
CA ILE A 385 12.70 -19.61 -18.81
C ILE A 385 12.73 -19.59 -20.35
N ASN A 386 13.28 -18.52 -20.91
CA ASN A 386 13.35 -18.26 -22.35
C ASN A 386 11.97 -18.21 -23.01
N THR A 387 11.00 -17.59 -22.34
CA THR A 387 9.66 -17.37 -22.90
C THR A 387 9.15 -15.97 -22.69
N ILE A 388 8.24 -15.56 -23.57
CA ILE A 388 7.44 -14.34 -23.42
C ILE A 388 5.99 -14.67 -23.05
N THR A 389 5.50 -14.00 -22.00
CA THR A 389 4.17 -14.20 -21.41
C THR A 389 3.31 -12.96 -21.61
N LYS A 390 2.07 -13.15 -22.08
CA LYS A 390 1.08 -12.07 -22.16
C LYS A 390 0.53 -11.73 -20.77
N GLY A 391 0.58 -10.46 -20.39
CA GLY A 391 -0.10 -9.94 -19.21
C GLY A 391 0.44 -8.61 -18.72
N ASP A 392 -0.23 -8.06 -17.71
CA ASP A 392 0.26 -6.91 -16.95
C ASP A 392 1.50 -7.33 -16.14
N CYS A 393 2.59 -6.56 -16.23
CA CYS A 393 3.86 -6.92 -15.59
C CYS A 393 3.74 -7.06 -14.07
N ALA A 394 3.03 -6.17 -13.38
CA ALA A 394 2.83 -6.26 -11.93
C ALA A 394 2.04 -7.52 -11.52
N LYS A 395 1.24 -8.09 -12.43
CA LYS A 395 0.50 -9.35 -12.20
C LYS A 395 1.28 -10.59 -12.59
N VAL A 396 2.23 -10.46 -13.52
CA VAL A 396 3.00 -11.59 -14.07
C VAL A 396 4.34 -11.78 -13.35
N ILE A 397 5.02 -10.70 -12.91
CA ILE A 397 6.28 -10.77 -12.14
C ILE A 397 6.21 -11.73 -10.93
N PRO A 398 5.10 -11.82 -10.16
CA PRO A 398 5.01 -12.79 -9.06
C PRO A 398 5.26 -14.25 -9.47
N ARG A 399 5.06 -14.61 -10.76
CA ARG A 399 5.30 -15.94 -11.35
C ARG A 399 6.77 -16.20 -11.68
N VAL A 400 7.60 -15.16 -11.72
CA VAL A 400 9.04 -15.32 -11.84
C VAL A 400 9.53 -15.97 -10.54
N PRO A 401 10.40 -16.98 -10.59
CA PRO A 401 10.97 -17.57 -9.38
C PRO A 401 11.72 -16.52 -8.54
N ASP A 402 11.70 -16.66 -7.22
CA ASP A 402 12.47 -15.78 -6.33
C ASP A 402 13.97 -15.98 -6.58
N LYS A 403 14.77 -14.91 -6.43
CA LYS A 403 16.23 -14.93 -6.68
C LYS A 403 16.61 -15.67 -7.98
N SER A 404 15.99 -15.27 -9.09
CA SER A 404 16.23 -15.89 -10.40
C SER A 404 16.54 -14.89 -11.50
N VAL A 405 16.51 -13.59 -11.21
CA VAL A 405 16.76 -12.53 -12.19
C VAL A 405 18.03 -11.78 -11.80
N ASN A 406 18.97 -11.67 -12.73
CA ASN A 406 20.19 -10.87 -12.54
C ASN A 406 20.03 -9.45 -13.06
N LEU A 407 19.27 -9.27 -14.14
CA LEU A 407 19.06 -7.96 -14.75
C LEU A 407 17.61 -7.81 -15.19
N VAL A 408 16.96 -6.72 -14.78
CA VAL A 408 15.76 -6.23 -15.43
C VAL A 408 16.19 -5.15 -16.39
N LEU A 409 15.94 -5.31 -17.68
CA LEU A 409 16.20 -4.30 -18.70
C LEU A 409 14.89 -4.05 -19.43
N CYS A 410 14.38 -2.82 -19.35
CA CYS A 410 13.11 -2.50 -19.97
C CYS A 410 12.99 -1.03 -20.34
N SER A 411 12.02 -0.71 -21.20
CA SER A 411 11.58 0.65 -21.50
C SER A 411 10.06 0.73 -21.31
N PRO A 412 9.59 1.17 -20.13
CA PRO A 412 8.17 1.31 -19.88
C PRO A 412 7.53 2.37 -20.79
N PRO A 413 6.22 2.28 -21.08
CA PRO A 413 5.52 3.28 -21.90
C PRO A 413 5.60 4.67 -21.28
N TYR A 414 6.16 5.65 -21.99
CA TYR A 414 6.30 7.02 -21.48
C TYR A 414 4.93 7.65 -21.23
N PRO A 415 4.79 8.48 -20.18
CA PRO A 415 3.49 8.99 -19.79
C PRO A 415 2.85 9.82 -20.91
N GLU A 416 1.56 9.57 -21.14
CA GLU A 416 0.72 10.30 -22.10
C GLU A 416 1.23 10.27 -23.55
N LYS A 417 2.19 9.40 -23.89
CA LYS A 417 2.69 9.21 -25.25
C LYS A 417 2.09 7.95 -25.89
N ARG A 418 1.70 8.06 -27.16
CA ARG A 418 1.24 6.94 -28.02
C ARG A 418 0.08 6.14 -27.43
N GLY A 419 -0.85 6.83 -26.76
CA GLY A 419 -2.02 6.22 -26.12
C GLY A 419 -2.99 5.52 -27.09
N ASP A 420 -2.87 5.80 -28.38
CA ASP A 420 -3.55 5.09 -29.47
C ASP A 420 -2.95 3.69 -29.75
N LYS A 421 -1.69 3.45 -29.37
CA LYS A 421 -0.97 2.19 -29.65
C LYS A 421 -0.98 1.20 -28.48
N TYR A 422 -1.00 1.70 -27.24
CA TYR A 422 -1.00 0.91 -26.01
C TYR A 422 -1.44 1.73 -24.79
N PRO A 423 -1.83 1.09 -23.67
CA PRO A 423 -2.22 1.79 -22.44
C PRO A 423 -1.14 2.76 -21.96
N THR A 424 -1.58 3.94 -21.49
CA THR A 424 -0.72 5.03 -21.04
C THR A 424 -1.05 5.40 -19.59
N VAL A 425 -0.07 5.94 -18.87
CA VAL A 425 -0.19 6.44 -17.51
C VAL A 425 0.01 7.96 -17.53
N SER A 426 -0.72 8.69 -16.68
CA SER A 426 -0.51 10.14 -16.56
C SER A 426 0.84 10.46 -15.92
N GLU A 427 1.43 11.61 -16.27
CA GLU A 427 2.72 12.03 -15.68
C GLU A 427 2.67 12.07 -14.15
N ARG A 428 1.53 12.49 -13.59
CA ARG A 428 1.31 12.56 -12.14
C ARG A 428 1.36 11.19 -11.46
N ASN A 429 0.84 10.15 -12.12
CA ASN A 429 0.71 8.81 -11.54
C ASN A 429 1.89 7.90 -11.90
N TYR A 430 2.75 8.33 -12.83
CA TYR A 430 3.89 7.57 -13.33
C TYR A 430 4.85 7.09 -12.22
N PRO A 431 5.21 7.90 -11.19
CA PRO A 431 6.08 7.45 -10.10
C PRO A 431 5.49 6.25 -9.33
N ALA A 432 4.24 6.37 -8.87
CA ALA A 432 3.56 5.31 -8.11
C ALA A 432 3.25 4.08 -8.98
N TRP A 433 2.94 4.27 -10.26
CA TRP A 433 2.80 3.17 -11.21
C TRP A 433 4.12 2.41 -11.42
N THR A 434 5.23 3.13 -11.56
CA THR A 434 6.57 2.53 -11.71
C THR A 434 6.96 1.73 -10.47
N ALA A 435 6.77 2.32 -9.28
CA ALA A 435 7.07 1.66 -8.02
C ALA A 435 6.28 0.36 -7.82
N ARG A 436 5.02 0.29 -8.29
CA ARG A 436 4.18 -0.91 -8.10
C ARG A 436 4.73 -2.16 -8.77
N TRP A 437 5.17 -2.08 -10.03
CA TRP A 437 5.76 -3.24 -10.68
C TRP A 437 7.20 -3.47 -10.21
N MET A 438 7.93 -2.41 -9.83
CA MET A 438 9.26 -2.57 -9.23
C MET A 438 9.20 -3.28 -7.89
N ASP A 439 8.22 -3.01 -7.03
CA ASP A 439 8.11 -3.66 -5.72
C ASP A 439 8.00 -5.18 -5.81
N GLU A 440 7.30 -5.69 -6.83
CA GLU A 440 7.20 -7.12 -7.10
C GLU A 440 8.57 -7.74 -7.45
N LEU A 441 9.49 -6.97 -8.04
CA LEU A 441 10.85 -7.42 -8.38
C LEU A 441 11.74 -7.63 -7.15
N LYS A 442 11.43 -7.01 -6.01
CA LYS A 442 12.29 -7.05 -4.80
C LYS A 442 12.62 -8.47 -4.34
N THR A 443 11.74 -9.44 -4.58
CA THR A 443 11.96 -10.86 -4.21
C THR A 443 12.57 -11.68 -5.35
N LYS A 444 12.52 -11.17 -6.59
CA LYS A 444 12.88 -11.89 -7.82
C LYS A 444 14.32 -11.67 -8.22
N LEU A 445 14.85 -10.49 -7.90
CA LEU A 445 16.25 -10.16 -8.12
C LEU A 445 17.18 -10.98 -7.24
N ASN A 446 18.32 -11.35 -7.80
CA ASN A 446 19.48 -11.78 -7.04
C ASN A 446 19.99 -10.64 -6.15
N ASP A 447 20.81 -10.97 -5.15
CA ASP A 447 21.28 -9.98 -4.17
C ASP A 447 22.18 -8.90 -4.81
N ASP A 448 22.84 -9.24 -5.92
CA ASP A 448 23.62 -8.36 -6.80
C ASP A 448 22.84 -7.91 -8.06
N GLY A 449 21.53 -8.18 -8.12
CA GLY A 449 20.71 -7.94 -9.31
C GLY A 449 20.41 -6.47 -9.60
N ASN A 450 20.27 -6.15 -10.89
CA ASN A 450 20.08 -4.81 -11.43
C ASN A 450 18.70 -4.57 -12.01
N VAL A 451 18.26 -3.30 -12.01
CA VAL A 451 17.13 -2.80 -12.79
C VAL A 451 17.61 -1.60 -13.61
N LEU A 452 17.55 -1.73 -14.93
CA LEU A 452 17.84 -0.70 -15.90
C LEU A 452 16.54 -0.28 -16.61
N ILE A 453 16.24 1.01 -16.52
CA ILE A 453 15.04 1.60 -17.14
C ILE A 453 15.51 2.59 -18.21
N VAL A 454 15.31 2.23 -19.47
CA VAL A 454 15.55 3.12 -20.61
C VAL A 454 14.37 4.06 -20.75
N ILE A 455 14.61 5.34 -20.50
CA ILE A 455 13.56 6.36 -20.43
C ILE A 455 14.08 7.73 -20.85
N ASP A 456 13.20 8.59 -21.33
CA ASP A 456 13.55 9.96 -21.70
C ASP A 456 12.66 10.97 -20.97
N HIS A 457 13.14 12.21 -20.89
CA HIS A 457 12.33 13.32 -20.46
C HIS A 457 11.22 13.61 -21.48
N VAL A 458 10.12 14.18 -20.98
CA VAL A 458 9.07 14.73 -21.83
C VAL A 458 9.19 16.25 -21.78
N VAL A 459 9.26 16.89 -22.93
CA VAL A 459 9.23 18.36 -23.03
C VAL A 459 7.85 18.78 -23.48
N LYS A 460 7.20 19.67 -22.71
CA LYS A 460 5.90 20.27 -23.01
C LYS A 460 6.05 21.78 -23.04
N ASP A 461 5.69 22.41 -24.15
CA ASP A 461 5.74 23.87 -24.32
C ASP A 461 7.11 24.49 -23.96
N GLY A 462 8.20 23.81 -24.31
CA GLY A 462 9.57 24.25 -23.97
C GLY A 462 9.93 24.09 -22.49
N VAL A 463 9.22 23.26 -21.73
CA VAL A 463 9.55 22.96 -20.33
C VAL A 463 9.73 21.45 -20.17
N ILE A 464 10.85 21.06 -19.56
CA ILE A 464 11.11 19.67 -19.19
C ILE A 464 10.12 19.28 -18.08
N SER A 465 9.35 18.22 -18.30
CA SER A 465 8.50 17.61 -17.29
C SER A 465 9.36 16.99 -16.19
N ASP A 466 8.93 17.19 -14.94
CA ASP A 466 9.62 16.68 -13.76
C ASP A 466 9.20 15.23 -13.40
N PHE A 467 8.37 14.57 -14.21
CA PHE A 467 7.88 13.21 -13.92
C PHE A 467 9.04 12.21 -13.71
N LEU A 468 10.11 12.34 -14.50
CA LEU A 468 11.25 11.44 -14.45
C LEU A 468 12.07 11.66 -13.16
N LEU A 469 12.23 12.90 -12.73
CA LEU A 469 12.88 13.24 -11.46
C LEU A 469 12.03 12.75 -10.28
N ARG A 470 10.71 12.99 -10.31
CA ARG A 470 9.78 12.49 -9.28
C ARG A 470 9.79 10.97 -9.19
N THR A 471 9.91 10.28 -10.32
CA THR A 471 9.99 8.81 -10.35
C THR A 471 11.26 8.31 -9.66
N GLN A 472 12.42 8.93 -9.93
CA GLN A 472 13.68 8.59 -9.27
C GLN A 472 13.61 8.81 -7.74
N LEU A 473 13.11 9.97 -7.31
CA LEU A 473 12.95 10.28 -5.89
C LEU A 473 12.00 9.28 -5.20
N PHE A 474 10.86 9.00 -5.81
CA PHE A 474 9.87 8.06 -5.27
C PHE A 474 10.43 6.63 -5.14
N LEU A 475 11.21 6.16 -6.11
CA LEU A 475 11.84 4.84 -6.05
C LEU A 475 12.90 4.76 -4.95
N ARG A 476 13.68 5.81 -4.75
CA ARG A 476 14.65 5.92 -3.65
C ARG A 476 13.96 5.91 -2.29
N GLU A 477 12.88 6.67 -2.14
CA GLU A 477 12.01 6.66 -0.94
C GLU A 477 11.40 5.26 -0.71
N SER A 478 11.11 4.52 -1.79
CA SER A 478 10.61 3.14 -1.74
C SER A 478 11.70 2.08 -1.45
N GLY A 479 12.93 2.50 -1.11
CA GLY A 479 14.02 1.62 -0.70
C GLY A 479 14.90 1.08 -1.84
N TRP A 480 14.84 1.65 -3.04
CA TRP A 480 15.78 1.31 -4.12
C TRP A 480 17.06 2.14 -4.03
N ASN A 481 18.20 1.47 -4.22
CA ASN A 481 19.47 2.17 -4.36
C ASN A 481 19.59 2.63 -5.81
N GLN A 482 19.66 3.94 -6.02
CA GLN A 482 19.95 4.50 -7.33
C GLN A 482 21.46 4.66 -7.50
N HIS A 483 21.99 4.10 -8.59
CA HIS A 483 23.38 4.26 -9.01
C HIS A 483 23.51 5.36 -10.06
N MET A 484 24.73 5.63 -10.49
CA MET A 484 25.00 6.61 -11.54
C MET A 484 24.20 6.26 -12.81
N PRO A 485 23.27 7.12 -13.27
CA PRO A 485 22.52 6.86 -14.49
C PRO A 485 23.45 6.78 -15.70
N GLN A 486 23.16 5.87 -16.63
CA GLN A 486 23.89 5.77 -17.89
C GLN A 486 23.17 6.59 -18.97
N LYS A 487 23.87 6.98 -20.02
CA LYS A 487 23.27 7.68 -21.18
C LYS A 487 23.33 6.78 -22.40
N TRP A 488 22.23 6.69 -23.14
CA TRP A 488 22.28 6.19 -24.51
C TRP A 488 22.46 7.37 -25.45
N PHE A 489 23.64 7.53 -26.04
CA PHE A 489 23.90 8.54 -27.05
C PHE A 489 23.55 8.02 -28.46
N LYS A 490 22.63 8.71 -29.13
CA LYS A 490 22.06 8.35 -30.43
C LYS A 490 22.88 8.95 -31.56
N VAL A 491 23.91 8.23 -32.00
CA VAL A 491 24.90 8.71 -33.00
C VAL A 491 24.26 9.24 -34.30
N ASN A 492 23.19 8.61 -34.77
CA ASN A 492 22.46 8.96 -36.00
C ASN A 492 21.00 9.39 -35.72
N GLY A 493 20.69 9.85 -34.51
CA GLY A 493 19.33 10.26 -34.16
C GLY A 493 18.83 11.39 -35.07
N PRO A 494 17.55 11.38 -35.51
CA PRO A 494 16.99 12.50 -36.25
C PRO A 494 17.05 13.78 -35.38
N PRO A 495 17.03 14.98 -35.99
CA PRO A 495 17.07 16.24 -35.26
C PRO A 495 15.78 16.48 -34.49
N LEU A 496 15.61 15.77 -33.37
CA LEU A 496 14.48 15.88 -32.47
C LEU A 496 14.68 17.07 -31.53
N GLY A 497 13.62 17.85 -31.34
CA GLY A 497 13.63 19.06 -30.49
C GLY A 497 13.23 20.32 -31.26
N HIS A 498 13.16 21.43 -30.54
CA HIS A 498 12.87 22.74 -31.12
C HIS A 498 14.06 23.24 -31.95
N THR A 499 13.82 23.84 -33.12
CA THR A 499 14.89 24.25 -34.07
C THR A 499 15.82 25.33 -33.52
N SER A 500 15.38 26.10 -32.53
CA SER A 500 16.20 27.12 -31.88
C SER A 500 17.10 26.57 -30.76
N TRP A 501 17.06 25.26 -30.45
CA TRP A 501 17.79 24.65 -29.35
C TRP A 501 18.79 23.58 -29.85
N PRO A 502 19.78 23.20 -29.02
CA PRO A 502 20.63 22.04 -29.34
C PRO A 502 19.78 20.80 -29.59
N ARG A 503 20.19 19.99 -30.56
CA ARG A 503 19.50 18.74 -30.91
C ARG A 503 19.49 17.79 -29.72
N HIS A 504 18.34 17.17 -29.46
CA HIS A 504 18.24 16.13 -28.45
C HIS A 504 18.89 14.85 -28.94
N CYS A 505 19.96 14.41 -28.29
CA CYS A 505 20.85 13.37 -28.80
C CYS A 505 21.03 12.15 -27.88
N TYR A 506 20.35 12.10 -26.73
CA TYR A 506 20.47 10.97 -25.80
C TYR A 506 19.14 10.58 -25.15
N GLU A 507 19.09 9.37 -24.57
CA GLU A 507 18.08 8.97 -23.57
C GLU A 507 18.77 8.57 -22.26
N GLU A 508 18.03 8.67 -21.16
CA GLU A 508 18.47 8.23 -19.84
C GLU A 508 18.32 6.71 -19.70
N ILE A 509 19.27 6.11 -18.99
CA ILE A 509 19.17 4.74 -18.51
C ILE A 509 19.33 4.80 -17.01
N LEU A 510 18.19 4.78 -16.30
CA LEU A 510 18.21 4.78 -14.86
C LEU A 510 18.70 3.42 -14.35
N TRP A 511 19.62 3.43 -13.38
CA TRP A 511 20.20 2.21 -12.80
C TRP A 511 19.84 2.09 -11.32
N PHE A 512 19.11 1.04 -10.97
CA PHE A 512 18.72 0.73 -9.59
C PHE A 512 19.12 -0.70 -9.18
N SER A 513 19.24 -0.93 -7.88
CA SER A 513 19.39 -2.26 -7.29
C SER A 513 18.87 -2.31 -5.84
N ARG A 514 18.81 -3.51 -5.26
CA ARG A 514 18.44 -3.69 -3.84
C ARG A 514 19.57 -3.43 -2.86
N THR A 515 20.81 -3.53 -3.32
CA THR A 515 22.02 -3.42 -2.48
C THR A 515 22.96 -2.39 -3.05
N THR A 516 23.88 -1.87 -2.23
CA THR A 516 24.88 -0.90 -2.69
C THR A 516 26.01 -1.53 -3.52
N LYS A 517 25.98 -2.85 -3.72
CA LYS A 517 27.00 -3.62 -4.46
C LYS A 517 26.36 -4.48 -5.56
N PRO A 518 25.67 -3.86 -6.55
CA PRO A 518 25.16 -4.60 -7.70
C PRO A 518 26.30 -5.19 -8.55
N PHE A 519 25.99 -6.21 -9.34
CA PHE A 519 26.87 -6.72 -10.38
C PHE A 519 27.10 -5.63 -11.45
N CYS A 520 28.35 -5.46 -11.87
CA CYS A 520 28.73 -4.68 -13.04
C CYS A 520 30.08 -5.17 -13.53
N ASP A 521 30.15 -5.57 -14.80
CA ASP A 521 31.39 -5.84 -15.51
C ASP A 521 31.69 -4.70 -16.48
N PRO A 522 32.44 -3.68 -16.03
CA PRO A 522 32.77 -2.54 -16.88
C PRO A 522 33.79 -2.88 -17.97
N TRP A 523 34.34 -4.10 -18.04
CA TRP A 523 35.25 -4.51 -19.10
C TRP A 523 34.58 -5.34 -20.19
N ALA A 524 33.34 -5.81 -19.97
CA ALA A 524 32.62 -6.72 -20.85
C ALA A 524 32.51 -6.24 -22.32
N ILE A 525 32.43 -4.92 -22.52
CA ILE A 525 32.43 -4.29 -23.85
C ILE A 525 33.50 -3.21 -23.97
N GLY A 526 34.53 -3.30 -23.13
CA GLY A 526 35.65 -2.37 -23.14
C GLY A 526 36.43 -2.45 -24.45
N THR A 527 37.01 -1.32 -24.86
CA THR A 527 37.89 -1.25 -26.02
C THR A 527 39.34 -1.24 -25.59
N HIS A 528 40.24 -1.70 -26.47
CA HIS A 528 41.66 -1.55 -26.23
C HIS A 528 42.05 -0.07 -26.08
N SER A 529 42.94 0.24 -25.14
CA SER A 529 43.47 1.58 -24.90
C SER A 529 44.89 1.53 -24.34
N GLU A 530 45.71 2.47 -24.80
CA GLU A 530 47.08 2.71 -24.32
C GLU A 530 47.13 3.68 -23.12
N ASN A 531 45.97 4.14 -22.62
CA ASN A 531 45.87 5.11 -21.53
C ASN A 531 44.76 4.72 -20.55
N LEU A 532 45.06 3.80 -19.62
CA LEU A 532 44.07 3.21 -18.71
C LEU A 532 43.99 3.87 -17.33
N SER A 533 44.83 4.87 -17.07
CA SER A 533 44.98 5.49 -15.76
C SER A 533 45.47 6.91 -15.90
N VAL A 534 45.01 7.77 -15.01
CA VAL A 534 45.65 9.06 -14.74
C VAL A 534 46.79 8.85 -13.73
N GLY A 535 47.76 9.77 -13.67
CA GLY A 535 48.83 9.72 -12.64
C GLY A 535 48.28 9.84 -11.22
N ASN A 536 49.13 10.18 -10.23
CA ASN A 536 48.72 10.37 -8.83
C ASN A 536 47.74 11.55 -8.66
N TYR A 537 46.50 11.38 -9.08
CA TYR A 537 45.43 12.35 -9.02
C TYR A 537 44.27 11.72 -8.24
N ARG A 538 44.23 12.00 -6.93
CA ARG A 538 43.09 11.66 -6.07
C ARG A 538 42.12 12.83 -6.10
N GLN A 539 40.98 12.64 -6.75
CA GLN A 539 39.89 13.63 -6.75
C GLN A 539 38.90 13.37 -5.60
N SER A 540 38.75 12.11 -5.18
CA SER A 540 37.89 11.70 -4.06
C SER A 540 38.28 10.32 -3.53
N ASP A 541 37.69 9.90 -2.41
CA ASP A 541 37.82 8.54 -1.86
C ASP A 541 37.26 7.44 -2.80
N TRP A 542 36.57 7.83 -3.87
CA TRP A 542 36.10 6.95 -4.95
C TRP A 542 37.13 6.73 -6.07
N THR A 543 38.18 7.57 -6.16
CA THR A 543 39.26 7.39 -7.14
C THR A 543 40.35 6.48 -6.58
N ASN A 544 40.38 5.22 -7.04
CA ASN A 544 41.52 4.32 -6.80
C ASN A 544 42.73 4.83 -7.59
N GLY A 545 43.74 5.31 -6.87
CA GLY A 545 45.07 5.57 -7.43
C GLY A 545 45.86 4.27 -7.50
N ASP A 546 45.56 3.42 -8.49
CA ASP A 546 46.40 2.28 -8.81
C ASP A 546 47.61 2.71 -9.67
N LYS A 547 48.65 1.87 -9.73
CA LYS A 547 49.79 2.11 -10.62
C LYS A 547 49.30 2.25 -12.07
N PRO A 548 49.89 3.15 -12.87
CA PRO A 548 49.45 3.36 -14.23
C PRO A 548 49.52 2.07 -15.05
N LYS A 549 48.40 1.67 -15.65
CA LYS A 549 48.38 0.61 -16.68
C LYS A 549 48.57 1.30 -18.03
N LYS A 550 49.63 0.91 -18.75
CA LYS A 550 49.99 1.49 -20.05
C LYS A 550 49.20 0.90 -21.22
N GLU A 551 48.57 -0.27 -21.06
CA GLU A 551 47.90 -0.93 -22.17
C GLU A 551 46.89 -1.96 -21.65
N GLY A 552 45.80 -2.16 -22.38
CA GLY A 552 44.79 -3.20 -22.10
C GLY A 552 43.37 -2.73 -22.40
N THR A 553 42.38 -3.43 -21.84
CA THR A 553 40.96 -3.11 -22.03
C THR A 553 40.54 -1.94 -21.14
N ALA A 554 40.16 -0.82 -21.77
CA ALA A 554 39.52 0.30 -21.10
C ALA A 554 38.13 -0.08 -20.59
N ARG A 555 37.77 0.45 -19.44
CA ARG A 555 36.40 0.32 -18.92
C ARG A 555 35.42 1.02 -19.87
N THR A 556 34.28 0.40 -20.09
CA THR A 556 33.11 1.00 -20.74
C THR A 556 32.74 2.33 -20.08
N THR A 557 32.43 3.31 -20.91
CA THR A 557 31.97 4.63 -20.47
C THR A 557 30.53 4.57 -19.97
N ASP A 558 30.15 5.53 -19.15
CA ASP A 558 28.76 5.72 -18.72
C ASP A 558 27.84 6.28 -19.82
N VAL A 559 28.39 6.52 -21.01
CA VAL A 559 27.70 6.87 -22.24
C VAL A 559 27.84 5.74 -23.26
N PHE A 560 26.71 5.11 -23.61
CA PHE A 560 26.61 4.06 -24.61
C PHE A 560 26.28 4.69 -25.98
N SER A 561 27.28 4.77 -26.86
CA SER A 561 27.14 5.33 -28.20
C SER A 561 26.64 4.28 -29.18
N VAL A 562 25.32 4.25 -29.41
CA VAL A 562 24.68 3.27 -30.31
C VAL A 562 23.72 3.99 -31.26
N PRO A 563 23.78 3.75 -32.58
CA PRO A 563 22.84 4.36 -33.52
C PRO A 563 21.40 3.91 -33.25
N VAL A 564 20.44 4.79 -33.47
CA VAL A 564 19.02 4.43 -33.58
C VAL A 564 18.90 3.45 -34.74
N GLY A 565 18.53 2.20 -34.42
CA GLY A 565 18.29 1.16 -35.43
C GLY A 565 17.04 1.47 -36.24
N GLY A 566 16.95 0.92 -37.45
CA GLY A 566 15.75 1.00 -38.27
C GLY A 566 14.68 -0.01 -37.81
N ASN A 567 13.40 0.36 -37.93
CA ASN A 567 12.26 -0.54 -37.69
C ASN A 567 11.76 -1.19 -39.00
N THR A 568 12.60 -1.27 -40.04
CA THR A 568 12.18 -1.73 -41.36
C THR A 568 11.62 -3.15 -41.27
N GLY A 569 10.32 -3.30 -41.56
CA GLY A 569 9.61 -4.58 -41.50
C GLY A 569 9.08 -4.99 -40.12
N ILE A 570 9.28 -4.20 -39.05
CA ILE A 570 8.84 -4.54 -37.68
C ILE A 570 7.79 -3.53 -37.20
N ASP A 571 6.54 -3.99 -37.03
CA ASP A 571 5.42 -3.18 -36.57
C ASP A 571 5.46 -2.95 -35.05
N HIS A 572 6.35 -2.06 -34.61
CA HIS A 572 6.37 -1.52 -33.25
C HIS A 572 6.78 -0.03 -33.23
N PRO A 573 6.04 0.85 -32.54
CA PRO A 573 6.17 2.30 -32.71
C PRO A 573 7.36 2.94 -31.96
N ALA A 574 8.03 2.17 -31.10
CA ALA A 574 9.19 2.62 -30.33
C ALA A 574 10.07 1.45 -29.94
N MET A 575 11.05 1.15 -30.77
CA MET A 575 12.07 0.15 -30.47
C MET A 575 13.38 0.87 -30.19
N TYR A 576 14.10 0.41 -29.18
CA TYR A 576 15.51 0.73 -29.02
C TYR A 576 16.36 -0.37 -29.70
N PRO A 577 17.62 -0.10 -30.06
CA PRO A 577 18.45 -1.00 -30.85
C PRO A 577 18.85 -2.26 -30.09
N GLN A 578 18.95 -3.40 -30.77
CA GLN A 578 19.44 -4.65 -30.17
C GLN A 578 20.88 -4.51 -29.65
N ALA A 579 21.75 -3.82 -30.38
CA ALA A 579 23.14 -3.58 -29.97
C ALA A 579 23.24 -2.82 -28.63
N LEU A 580 22.31 -1.89 -28.35
CA LEU A 580 22.24 -1.21 -27.04
C LEU A 580 21.89 -2.21 -25.94
N CYS A 581 20.89 -3.07 -26.19
CA CYS A 581 20.49 -4.09 -25.23
C CYS A 581 21.64 -5.06 -24.95
N GLU A 582 22.33 -5.53 -25.97
CA GLU A 582 23.47 -6.46 -25.83
C GLU A 582 24.61 -5.82 -25.03
N ALA A 583 24.92 -4.56 -25.29
CA ALA A 583 25.90 -3.80 -24.52
C ALA A 583 25.52 -3.74 -23.04
N LEU A 584 24.28 -3.33 -22.72
CA LEU A 584 23.80 -3.24 -21.34
C LEU A 584 23.73 -4.61 -20.66
N ILE A 585 23.30 -5.66 -21.37
CA ILE A 585 23.23 -7.03 -20.83
C ILE A 585 24.64 -7.54 -20.52
N LYS A 586 25.61 -7.36 -21.41
CA LYS A 586 26.99 -7.79 -21.17
C LYS A 586 27.61 -7.07 -19.97
N THR A 587 27.33 -5.77 -19.80
CA THR A 587 27.86 -4.97 -18.68
C THR A 587 27.16 -5.24 -17.34
N PHE A 588 25.83 -5.41 -17.32
CA PHE A 588 25.06 -5.43 -16.06
C PHE A 588 24.43 -6.78 -15.73
N CYS A 589 24.62 -7.81 -16.56
CA CYS A 589 24.20 -9.18 -16.29
C CYS A 589 25.40 -10.14 -16.42
N PRO A 590 25.68 -10.98 -15.40
CA PRO A 590 26.73 -11.98 -15.49
C PRO A 590 26.45 -12.95 -16.65
N GLU A 591 27.51 -13.57 -17.15
CA GLU A 591 27.44 -14.61 -18.17
C GLU A 591 26.55 -15.78 -17.70
N GLY A 592 25.71 -16.31 -18.60
CA GLY A 592 24.68 -17.31 -18.27
C GLY A 592 23.54 -16.80 -17.36
N GLY A 593 23.60 -15.54 -16.91
CA GLY A 593 22.59 -14.91 -16.07
C GLY A 593 21.23 -14.76 -16.77
N THR A 594 20.23 -14.33 -16.01
CA THR A 594 18.85 -14.19 -16.51
C THR A 594 18.40 -12.74 -16.57
N VAL A 595 17.88 -12.34 -17.73
CA VAL A 595 17.32 -11.02 -18.03
C VAL A 595 15.79 -11.05 -17.95
N LEU A 596 15.17 -10.05 -17.35
CA LEU A 596 13.71 -9.87 -17.38
C LEU A 596 13.38 -8.54 -18.08
N ASP A 597 12.53 -8.61 -19.10
CA ASP A 597 11.90 -7.42 -19.69
C ASP A 597 10.41 -7.39 -19.36
N CYS A 598 10.01 -6.42 -18.53
CA CYS A 598 8.64 -6.21 -18.08
C CYS A 598 7.74 -5.58 -19.17
N PHE A 599 8.34 -5.01 -20.22
CA PHE A 599 7.68 -4.27 -21.29
C PHE A 599 8.29 -4.67 -22.64
N ALA A 600 8.31 -5.98 -22.89
CA ALA A 600 9.13 -6.60 -23.92
C ALA A 600 8.82 -6.09 -25.35
N GLY A 601 7.61 -5.61 -25.61
CA GLY A 601 7.22 -5.07 -26.91
C GLY A 601 7.53 -6.06 -28.03
N SER A 602 8.28 -5.60 -29.03
CA SER A 602 8.72 -6.43 -30.16
C SER A 602 9.76 -7.52 -29.81
N GLY A 603 10.21 -7.62 -28.56
CA GLY A 603 11.14 -8.65 -28.08
C GLY A 603 12.63 -8.31 -28.18
N THR A 604 13.01 -7.06 -28.49
CA THR A 604 14.42 -6.70 -28.73
C THR A 604 15.37 -7.08 -27.59
N THR A 605 14.96 -6.84 -26.33
CA THR A 605 15.75 -7.23 -25.14
C THR A 605 15.95 -8.74 -25.04
N LEU A 606 14.92 -9.51 -25.43
CA LEU A 606 14.96 -10.97 -25.34
C LEU A 606 15.91 -11.55 -26.39
N LEU A 607 15.85 -11.02 -27.62
CA LEU A 607 16.78 -11.38 -28.69
C LEU A 607 18.22 -11.03 -28.31
N ALA A 608 18.44 -9.85 -27.72
CA ALA A 608 19.74 -9.45 -27.21
C ALA A 608 20.25 -10.34 -26.07
N ALA A 609 19.36 -10.75 -25.15
CA ALA A 609 19.73 -11.68 -24.08
C ALA A 609 20.17 -13.02 -24.66
N GLN A 610 19.40 -13.56 -25.61
CA GLN A 610 19.74 -14.80 -26.31
C GLN A 610 21.07 -14.71 -27.06
N SER A 611 21.26 -13.68 -27.88
CA SER A 611 22.52 -13.43 -28.62
C SER A 611 23.73 -13.24 -27.70
N ALA A 612 23.51 -12.71 -26.49
CA ALA A 612 24.55 -12.56 -25.48
C ALA A 612 24.76 -13.83 -24.62
N GLY A 613 24.08 -14.95 -24.90
CA GLY A 613 24.19 -16.17 -24.09
C GLY A 613 23.59 -16.04 -22.69
N ARG A 614 22.57 -15.20 -22.52
CA ARG A 614 21.80 -15.03 -21.29
C ARG A 614 20.42 -15.65 -21.45
N ASN A 615 19.88 -16.14 -20.35
CA ASN A 615 18.49 -16.56 -20.28
C ASN A 615 17.56 -15.34 -20.19
N PHE A 616 16.27 -15.52 -20.49
CA PHE A 616 15.32 -14.42 -20.36
C PHE A 616 13.91 -14.79 -19.89
N TYR A 617 13.22 -13.79 -19.35
CA TYR A 617 11.77 -13.74 -19.21
C TYR A 617 11.25 -12.48 -19.91
N GLY A 618 10.26 -12.64 -20.77
CA GLY A 618 9.57 -11.51 -21.40
C GLY A 618 8.14 -11.36 -20.89
N ILE A 619 7.69 -10.13 -20.68
CA ILE A 619 6.30 -9.81 -20.36
C ILE A 619 5.83 -8.66 -21.24
N ASP A 620 4.65 -8.79 -21.84
CA ASP A 620 3.98 -7.66 -22.49
C ASP A 620 2.45 -7.80 -22.39
N VAL A 621 1.75 -6.67 -22.26
CA VAL A 621 0.29 -6.65 -22.13
C VAL A 621 -0.42 -6.86 -23.47
N MET A 622 0.21 -6.45 -24.58
CA MET A 622 -0.37 -6.45 -25.91
C MET A 622 -0.09 -7.78 -26.61
N LYS A 623 -1.15 -8.55 -26.88
CA LYS A 623 -1.04 -9.86 -27.57
C LYS A 623 -0.25 -9.75 -28.89
N LYS A 624 -0.52 -8.71 -29.68
CA LYS A 624 0.16 -8.50 -30.97
C LYS A 624 1.69 -8.42 -30.85
N TYR A 625 2.19 -7.81 -29.78
CA TYR A 625 3.63 -7.66 -29.53
C TYR A 625 4.22 -8.94 -28.97
N VAL A 626 3.49 -9.64 -28.10
CA VAL A 626 3.87 -10.99 -27.65
C VAL A 626 4.02 -11.96 -28.83
N ASP A 627 3.06 -11.96 -29.76
CA ASP A 627 3.10 -12.83 -30.94
C ASP A 627 4.26 -12.43 -31.90
N LEU A 628 4.53 -11.13 -32.03
CA LEU A 628 5.66 -10.62 -32.81
C LEU A 628 7.02 -11.04 -32.22
N ALA A 629 7.20 -10.87 -30.90
CA ALA A 629 8.41 -11.26 -30.21
C ALA A 629 8.67 -12.77 -30.30
N ARG A 630 7.62 -13.60 -30.18
CA ARG A 630 7.76 -15.07 -30.36
C ARG A 630 8.27 -15.42 -31.75
N ARG A 631 7.64 -14.88 -32.80
CA ARG A 631 8.09 -15.14 -34.19
C ARG A 631 9.57 -14.79 -34.38
N ARG A 632 10.00 -13.64 -33.85
CA ARG A 632 11.41 -13.21 -33.95
C ARG A 632 12.37 -14.11 -33.17
N LEU A 633 11.95 -14.65 -32.03
CA LEU A 633 12.75 -15.61 -31.25
C LEU A 633 12.87 -16.95 -32.01
N ASP A 634 11.76 -17.45 -32.56
CA ASP A 634 11.72 -18.70 -33.33
C ASP A 634 12.59 -18.63 -34.61
N GLU A 635 12.67 -17.46 -35.25
CA GLU A 635 13.52 -17.20 -36.42
C GLU A 635 15.02 -17.32 -36.08
N ILE A 636 15.44 -16.87 -34.89
CA ILE A 636 16.83 -17.00 -34.43
C ILE A 636 17.15 -18.45 -34.10
N ASP A 637 16.26 -19.15 -33.39
CA ASP A 637 16.44 -20.57 -33.07
C ASP A 637 16.61 -21.42 -34.34
N SER A 638 15.88 -21.06 -35.41
CA SER A 638 15.97 -21.73 -36.72
C SER A 638 17.25 -21.42 -37.52
N GLN A 639 18.00 -20.38 -37.15
CA GLN A 639 19.29 -20.01 -37.78
C GLN A 639 20.50 -20.58 -37.02
N VAL A 640 20.30 -20.98 -35.76
CA VAL A 640 21.34 -21.51 -34.86
C VAL A 640 21.28 -23.04 -34.73
N ALA A 641 20.12 -23.65 -35.01
CA ALA A 641 19.94 -25.10 -35.17
C ALA A 641 20.37 -25.57 -36.57
#